data_AF-A0A966QFH3-F1
#
_entry.id   AF-A0A966QFH3-F1
#
_cell.length_a   1.000
_cell.length_b   1.000
_cell.length_c   1.000
_cell.angle_alpha   90.00
_cell.angle_beta   90.00
_cell.angle_gamma   90.00
#
_symmetry.space_group_name_H-M   'P 1'
#
loop_
_entity.id
_entity.type
_entity.pdbx_description
1 polymer ?
#
loop_
_entity_poly.entity_id
_entity_poly.type
_entity_poly.pdbx_seq_one_letter_code
_entity_poly.pdbx_strand_id
1 'polypeptide(L)'
;MKYINRLVCALVIFCFILGHTVIPVFAEPLPDSELQALTSWPNWVSDACSIDTSASKGTFSGPVYIMGDSITDIAKKTYEAKFKDYSPSVDGLVSRHIVANNPNPGGLRKVEQDSSKIKAAKTIVIALGTNDEDNSKESIKKNVEQVTEAIKKTNSSAPIYWVNVADSNKSDGVMRSVNKAISDGLGANGSIIDWFNKAKTSPNYKSFEEGVHPQKQSDIDLLVNLVFDSVTNKSNTNNYKKATNGVKFSAGMAIDNDGIGPGRGDKYHQNGTSYANGKLNADETNYIALASTWASNKGLKLGDVALVKYKDKTAYAVYGDNWQAVDQVHGEGSVALAKALGINPSGISGGVTSGVEYTVFPGSNKQLKGSVDQSKIDEIGKALAGEDATATSTDGCQCGANDGGETAAASGKIPSDVLAAINKLKPDYIAAANKTKVPWQALAAIHYREAGNSPSKDLQAGNPIGGGGSQFASYPHGAPKSIEQSAEYAAEELISKASGGVVKKPVNVPSPEADAMKDALFGYNGRANVYAAQAASLGFSAEKQPYEGSPYVMNNFDDKHKNMKMITRDFGGLDGTDTRLGAFTLYALLGGGTGGGGADCGSSAGENGWDLTGAHKMTFFDQCDGPWSSRPYGKGKSSICEGGCGITSFAMIVSTLKGKKIEPNILGDRYGDQYHHNGTDWSLWPVAAKDYDLQYSDLGTDLNKASEVIKAGGLVIGSFGAGKFTSQGHFMVIRALDGKGGFYLADPNNKGNKSMGRGDTNNTAYSADTLRKEGALMHLWGFKK
;
A
#
# COMPACT_ATOMS: atom_id res chain seq x y z
N MET A 1 -36.80 36.83 -7.69
CA MET A 1 -36.44 35.74 -8.63
C MET A 1 -36.51 34.37 -7.96
N LYS A 2 -37.71 33.94 -7.54
CA LYS A 2 -37.94 32.65 -6.86
C LYS A 2 -39.09 31.82 -7.47
N TYR A 3 -39.50 32.12 -8.71
CA TYR A 3 -40.66 31.48 -9.35
C TYR A 3 -40.44 30.98 -10.80
N ILE A 4 -39.19 30.86 -11.28
CA ILE A 4 -38.91 30.32 -12.64
C ILE A 4 -38.08 29.02 -12.64
N ASN A 5 -37.45 28.62 -11.52
CA ASN A 5 -36.61 27.41 -11.48
C ASN A 5 -37.34 26.09 -11.16
N ARG A 6 -38.68 26.04 -11.27
CA ARG A 6 -39.46 24.79 -11.06
C ARG A 6 -40.14 24.25 -12.32
N LEU A 7 -39.97 24.86 -13.49
CA LEU A 7 -40.65 24.41 -14.72
C LEU A 7 -39.76 23.64 -15.72
N VAL A 8 -38.44 23.57 -15.54
CA VAL A 8 -37.54 22.96 -16.54
C VAL A 8 -37.12 21.51 -16.19
N CYS A 9 -37.27 21.07 -14.93
CA CYS A 9 -36.99 19.68 -14.56
C CYS A 9 -38.18 18.71 -14.77
N ALA A 10 -39.31 19.18 -15.31
CA ALA A 10 -40.56 18.40 -15.37
C ALA A 10 -40.92 17.83 -16.75
N LEU A 11 -40.02 17.87 -17.75
CA LEU A 11 -40.35 17.47 -19.13
C LEU A 11 -39.48 16.37 -19.75
N VAL A 12 -38.56 15.77 -19.00
CA VAL A 12 -37.83 14.58 -19.46
C VAL A 12 -37.83 13.56 -18.33
N ILE A 13 -38.34 12.36 -18.62
CA ILE A 13 -38.64 11.23 -17.71
C ILE A 13 -40.05 11.26 -17.09
N PHE A 14 -41.06 11.27 -17.96
CA PHE A 14 -42.27 10.47 -17.75
C PHE A 14 -42.47 9.60 -19.00
N CYS A 15 -42.81 8.33 -18.77
CA CYS A 15 -43.23 7.32 -19.74
C CYS A 15 -42.14 6.67 -20.62
N PHE A 16 -41.76 5.43 -20.29
CA PHE A 16 -42.00 4.30 -21.19
C PHE A 16 -42.20 3.00 -20.39
N ILE A 17 -43.46 2.75 -20.05
CA ILE A 17 -44.05 1.41 -20.03
C ILE A 17 -45.12 1.44 -21.14
N LEU A 18 -45.01 0.48 -22.06
CA LEU A 18 -45.94 0.12 -23.15
C LEU A 18 -45.87 0.93 -24.47
N GLY A 19 -45.28 0.29 -25.49
CA GLY A 19 -45.99 0.03 -26.75
C GLY A 19 -46.08 1.13 -27.82
N HIS A 20 -45.39 0.87 -28.93
CA HIS A 20 -45.68 1.23 -30.33
C HIS A 20 -45.18 2.57 -30.92
N THR A 21 -44.49 2.38 -32.07
CA THR A 21 -44.24 3.27 -33.24
C THR A 21 -43.30 4.47 -33.11
N VAL A 22 -42.19 4.39 -33.86
CA VAL A 22 -41.18 5.43 -34.07
C VAL A 22 -41.46 6.13 -35.42
N ILE A 23 -41.44 7.47 -35.43
CA ILE A 23 -41.20 8.28 -36.65
C ILE A 23 -40.00 9.18 -36.34
N PRO A 24 -38.96 9.26 -37.19
CA PRO A 24 -37.81 10.11 -36.97
C PRO A 24 -38.05 11.51 -37.57
N VAL A 25 -37.73 12.56 -36.82
CA VAL A 25 -37.50 13.91 -37.36
C VAL A 25 -36.02 14.22 -37.14
N PHE A 26 -35.31 14.47 -38.23
CA PHE A 26 -33.92 14.92 -38.23
C PHE A 26 -33.83 16.33 -37.66
N ALA A 27 -32.96 16.56 -36.66
CA ALA A 27 -32.54 17.89 -36.24
C ALA A 27 -31.08 18.09 -36.66
N GLU A 28 -30.82 19.15 -37.41
CA GLU A 28 -29.48 19.57 -37.83
C GLU A 28 -28.64 20.08 -36.63
N PRO A 29 -27.30 19.96 -36.67
CA PRO A 29 -26.43 20.45 -35.60
C PRO A 29 -26.35 21.99 -35.58
N LEU A 30 -26.20 22.55 -34.37
CA LEU A 30 -26.11 23.98 -34.12
C LEU A 30 -24.85 24.61 -34.76
N PRO A 31 -24.90 25.89 -35.19
CA PRO A 31 -23.76 26.61 -35.78
C PRO A 31 -22.62 26.87 -34.77
N ASP A 32 -21.37 26.85 -35.27
CA ASP A 32 -20.14 26.99 -34.48
C ASP A 32 -20.05 28.24 -33.61
N SER A 33 -20.78 29.31 -33.96
CA SER A 33 -20.83 30.56 -33.19
C SER A 33 -21.54 30.41 -31.84
N GLU A 34 -22.52 29.51 -31.75
CA GLU A 34 -23.23 29.23 -30.48
C GLU A 34 -22.44 28.24 -29.61
N LEU A 35 -21.64 27.36 -30.24
CA LEU A 35 -20.71 26.46 -29.56
C LEU A 35 -19.55 27.22 -28.87
N GLN A 36 -19.09 28.33 -29.47
CA GLN A 36 -18.08 29.20 -28.87
C GLN A 36 -18.62 30.03 -27.69
N ALA A 37 -19.91 30.36 -27.65
CA ALA A 37 -20.51 31.05 -26.51
C ALA A 37 -20.57 30.15 -25.25
N LEU A 38 -20.81 28.84 -25.43
CA LEU A 38 -20.90 27.85 -24.35
C LEU A 38 -19.56 27.54 -23.66
N THR A 39 -18.42 27.73 -24.34
CA THR A 39 -17.08 27.46 -23.79
C THR A 39 -16.49 28.62 -22.97
N SER A 40 -17.21 29.75 -22.88
CA SER A 40 -16.73 30.98 -22.24
C SER A 40 -17.33 31.27 -20.85
N TRP A 41 -18.18 30.38 -20.30
CA TRP A 41 -18.79 30.56 -18.97
C TRP A 41 -17.97 29.92 -17.84
N PRO A 42 -17.91 30.52 -16.63
CA PRO A 42 -17.27 29.91 -15.48
C PRO A 42 -18.00 28.62 -15.06
N ASN A 43 -17.22 27.59 -14.70
CA ASN A 43 -17.68 26.24 -14.36
C ASN A 43 -18.57 26.19 -13.10
N TRP A 44 -19.86 26.50 -13.24
CA TRP A 44 -20.90 26.22 -12.23
C TRP A 44 -22.14 25.55 -12.86
N VAL A 45 -21.95 24.44 -13.58
CA VAL A 45 -23.02 23.44 -13.76
C VAL A 45 -22.43 22.06 -13.53
N SER A 46 -22.75 21.50 -12.36
CA SER A 46 -22.55 20.11 -11.98
C SER A 46 -23.39 19.16 -12.83
N ASP A 47 -22.77 18.10 -13.33
CA ASP A 47 -23.20 16.69 -13.45
C ASP A 47 -24.65 16.30 -13.81
N ALA A 48 -25.54 17.21 -14.21
CA ALA A 48 -26.94 16.88 -14.48
C ALA A 48 -27.21 16.40 -15.93
N CYS A 49 -26.19 16.21 -16.75
CA CYS A 49 -26.31 15.60 -18.08
C CYS A 49 -25.17 14.61 -18.36
N SER A 50 -25.00 13.64 -17.46
CA SER A 50 -24.33 12.39 -17.82
C SER A 50 -25.40 11.34 -17.99
N ILE A 51 -25.59 10.90 -19.24
CA ILE A 51 -26.37 9.71 -19.58
C ILE A 51 -25.98 8.60 -18.62
N ASP A 52 -26.99 7.96 -18.06
CA ASP A 52 -26.86 6.76 -17.26
C ASP A 52 -26.11 5.68 -18.05
N THR A 53 -24.81 5.53 -17.79
CA THR A 53 -24.03 4.35 -18.19
C THR A 53 -23.96 3.34 -17.06
N SER A 54 -24.93 3.29 -16.15
CA SER A 54 -25.18 2.10 -15.32
C SER A 54 -25.74 0.95 -16.16
N ALA A 55 -25.05 0.62 -17.25
CA ALA A 55 -24.83 -0.78 -17.52
C ALA A 55 -24.18 -1.34 -16.25
N SER A 56 -24.86 -2.30 -15.65
CA SER A 56 -24.40 -3.12 -14.53
C SER A 56 -22.88 -3.18 -14.43
N LYS A 57 -22.32 -3.06 -13.21
CA LYS A 57 -20.96 -3.49 -12.91
C LYS A 57 -20.88 -5.00 -13.17
N GLY A 58 -20.80 -5.36 -14.45
CA GLY A 58 -20.65 -6.71 -14.91
C GLY A 58 -19.27 -7.16 -14.51
N THR A 59 -19.21 -8.24 -13.75
CA THR A 59 -18.11 -9.20 -13.84
C THR A 59 -17.65 -9.27 -15.30
N PHE A 60 -16.36 -9.04 -15.56
CA PHE A 60 -15.78 -9.28 -16.87
C PHE A 60 -16.27 -10.66 -17.33
N SER A 61 -17.08 -10.69 -18.39
CA SER A 61 -17.78 -11.87 -18.87
C SER A 61 -18.15 -11.68 -20.34
N GLY A 62 -17.99 -12.76 -21.11
CA GLY A 62 -18.31 -12.79 -22.54
C GLY A 62 -17.10 -12.93 -23.47
N PRO A 63 -17.35 -13.04 -24.79
CA PRO A 63 -16.36 -13.46 -25.77
C PRO A 63 -15.12 -12.54 -25.85
N VAL A 64 -13.92 -13.12 -25.80
CA VAL A 64 -12.66 -12.39 -25.98
C VAL A 64 -12.08 -12.69 -27.35
N TYR A 65 -11.74 -11.63 -28.10
CA TYR A 65 -11.05 -11.76 -29.38
C TYR A 65 -9.57 -11.43 -29.19
N ILE A 66 -8.69 -12.36 -29.53
CA ILE A 66 -7.23 -12.22 -29.41
C ILE A 66 -6.61 -12.43 -30.78
N MET A 67 -5.92 -11.43 -31.30
CA MET A 67 -5.17 -11.51 -32.55
C MET A 67 -3.70 -11.19 -32.30
N GLY A 68 -2.78 -11.94 -32.89
CA GLY A 68 -1.36 -11.56 -32.87
C GLY A 68 -0.51 -12.21 -33.95
N ASP A 69 0.80 -12.18 -33.74
CA ASP A 69 1.83 -12.71 -34.63
C ASP A 69 2.25 -14.17 -34.26
N SER A 70 3.48 -14.57 -34.61
CA SER A 70 4.08 -15.87 -34.23
C SER A 70 4.02 -16.17 -32.74
N ILE A 71 4.19 -15.17 -31.87
CA ILE A 71 4.19 -15.41 -30.42
C ILE A 71 2.79 -15.81 -29.96
N THR A 72 1.76 -15.20 -30.55
CA THR A 72 0.37 -15.56 -30.26
C THR A 72 0.00 -16.93 -30.84
N ASP A 73 0.58 -17.30 -31.99
CA ASP A 73 0.38 -18.63 -32.58
C ASP A 73 0.97 -19.73 -31.69
N ILE A 74 2.20 -19.54 -31.21
CA ILE A 74 2.86 -20.43 -30.24
C ILE A 74 2.03 -20.55 -28.95
N ALA A 75 1.55 -19.41 -28.44
CA ALA A 75 0.80 -19.35 -27.18
C ALA A 75 -0.70 -19.72 -27.32
N LYS A 76 -1.17 -20.07 -28.51
CA LYS A 76 -2.60 -20.20 -28.82
C LYS A 76 -3.34 -21.14 -27.85
N LYS A 77 -2.80 -22.33 -27.61
CA LYS A 77 -3.41 -23.30 -26.68
C LYS A 77 -3.47 -22.78 -25.24
N THR A 78 -2.44 -22.06 -24.79
CA THR A 78 -2.41 -21.46 -23.46
C THR A 78 -3.44 -20.34 -23.34
N TYR A 79 -3.59 -19.50 -24.37
CA TYR A 79 -4.67 -18.50 -24.41
C TYR A 79 -6.05 -19.15 -24.38
N GLU A 80 -6.31 -20.16 -25.22
CA GLU A 80 -7.60 -20.86 -25.27
C GLU A 80 -7.93 -21.51 -23.92
N ALA A 81 -6.95 -22.14 -23.27
CA ALA A 81 -7.13 -22.74 -21.94
C ALA A 81 -7.35 -21.70 -20.84
N LYS A 82 -6.56 -20.62 -20.84
CA LYS A 82 -6.62 -19.57 -19.81
C LYS A 82 -7.91 -18.76 -19.90
N PHE A 83 -8.36 -18.47 -21.12
CA PHE A 83 -9.57 -17.70 -21.38
C PHE A 83 -10.82 -18.57 -21.63
N LYS A 84 -10.79 -19.87 -21.35
CA LYS A 84 -11.88 -20.82 -21.66
C LYS A 84 -13.28 -20.34 -21.23
N ASP A 85 -13.37 -19.69 -20.07
CA ASP A 85 -14.63 -19.20 -19.48
C ASP A 85 -15.14 -17.91 -20.15
N TYR A 86 -14.39 -17.39 -21.12
CA TYR A 86 -14.65 -16.15 -21.86
C TYR A 86 -14.77 -16.37 -23.37
N SER A 87 -15.13 -17.59 -23.79
CA SER A 87 -15.35 -17.97 -25.20
C SER A 87 -14.30 -17.36 -26.16
N PRO A 88 -13.02 -17.71 -26.01
CA PRO A 88 -11.94 -17.02 -26.67
C PRO A 88 -11.91 -17.36 -28.17
N SER A 89 -11.66 -16.35 -28.99
CA SER A 89 -11.27 -16.52 -30.40
C SER A 89 -9.83 -16.06 -30.55
N VAL A 90 -8.91 -17.01 -30.63
CA VAL A 90 -7.46 -16.74 -30.69
C VAL A 90 -6.91 -17.03 -32.08
N ASP A 91 -6.24 -16.04 -32.67
CA ASP A 91 -5.68 -16.11 -34.01
C ASP A 91 -4.28 -15.49 -34.05
N GLY A 92 -3.25 -16.36 -34.10
CA GLY A 92 -1.87 -15.99 -34.37
C GLY A 92 -1.48 -16.32 -35.80
N LEU A 93 -0.50 -15.60 -36.36
CA LEU A 93 0.10 -15.93 -37.65
C LEU A 93 1.58 -15.54 -37.64
N VAL A 94 2.44 -16.51 -37.99
CA VAL A 94 3.90 -16.42 -37.83
C VAL A 94 4.51 -15.13 -38.39
N SER A 95 4.02 -14.64 -39.52
CA SER A 95 4.55 -13.49 -40.24
C SER A 95 3.60 -12.28 -40.26
N ARG A 96 2.69 -12.16 -39.27
CA ARG A 96 1.78 -11.02 -39.23
C ARG A 96 2.50 -9.77 -38.78
N HIS A 97 2.38 -8.72 -39.60
CA HIS A 97 2.89 -7.38 -39.31
C HIS A 97 1.74 -6.44 -38.95
N ILE A 98 2.05 -5.37 -38.22
CA ILE A 98 1.22 -4.17 -38.11
C ILE A 98 1.18 -3.49 -39.49
N VAL A 99 2.35 -3.21 -40.04
CA VAL A 99 2.55 -2.57 -41.34
C VAL A 99 2.63 -3.66 -42.39
N ALA A 100 1.55 -3.85 -43.16
CA ALA A 100 1.57 -4.85 -44.23
C ALA A 100 2.54 -4.44 -45.35
N ASN A 101 3.45 -5.34 -45.72
CA ASN A 101 3.87 -5.49 -47.12
C ASN A 101 3.29 -6.80 -47.66
N ASN A 102 2.64 -6.72 -48.82
CA ASN A 102 2.10 -7.86 -49.58
C ASN A 102 3.17 -8.97 -49.70
N PRO A 103 2.92 -10.26 -49.35
CA PRO A 103 1.64 -10.98 -49.42
C PRO A 103 0.99 -11.44 -48.11
N ASN A 104 1.50 -11.07 -46.93
CA ASN A 104 0.88 -11.51 -45.67
C ASN A 104 -0.17 -10.49 -45.18
N PRO A 105 -1.37 -10.92 -44.76
CA PRO A 105 -2.39 -9.99 -44.30
C PRO A 105 -1.92 -9.31 -43.02
N GLY A 106 -1.55 -8.02 -43.12
CA GLY A 106 -1.27 -7.20 -41.93
C GLY A 106 -2.50 -7.10 -41.02
N GLY A 107 -2.28 -6.63 -39.79
CA GLY A 107 -3.31 -6.58 -38.74
C GLY A 107 -4.65 -6.01 -39.20
N LEU A 108 -4.64 -4.97 -40.05
CA LEU A 108 -5.84 -4.33 -40.58
C LEU A 108 -6.73 -5.27 -41.40
N ARG A 109 -6.16 -5.98 -42.39
CA ARG A 109 -6.93 -6.92 -43.22
C ARG A 109 -7.56 -8.02 -42.40
N LYS A 110 -6.83 -8.53 -41.39
CA LYS A 110 -7.36 -9.57 -40.53
C LYS A 110 -8.49 -9.04 -39.64
N VAL A 111 -8.41 -7.81 -39.16
CA VAL A 111 -9.51 -7.15 -38.43
C VAL A 111 -10.75 -7.04 -39.31
N GLU A 112 -10.60 -6.67 -40.59
CA GLU A 112 -11.72 -6.59 -41.54
C GLU A 112 -12.34 -7.97 -41.80
N GLN A 113 -11.53 -9.01 -41.98
CA GLN A 113 -11.97 -10.39 -42.19
C GLN A 113 -12.71 -10.97 -40.97
N ASP A 114 -12.23 -10.68 -39.76
CA ASP A 114 -12.81 -11.18 -38.51
C ASP A 114 -13.87 -10.23 -37.94
N SER A 115 -14.43 -9.32 -38.75
CA SER A 115 -15.44 -8.34 -38.35
C SER A 115 -16.63 -8.94 -37.58
N SER A 116 -17.11 -10.12 -37.97
CA SER A 116 -18.18 -10.83 -37.24
C SER A 116 -17.77 -11.25 -35.82
N LYS A 117 -16.52 -11.70 -35.63
CA LYS A 117 -15.99 -12.08 -34.31
C LYS A 117 -15.73 -10.84 -33.45
N ILE A 118 -15.20 -9.78 -34.06
CA ILE A 118 -14.98 -8.49 -33.41
C ILE A 118 -16.31 -7.88 -32.95
N LYS A 119 -17.36 -7.97 -33.76
CA LYS A 119 -18.72 -7.53 -33.40
C LYS A 119 -19.28 -8.29 -32.20
N ALA A 120 -18.96 -9.59 -32.07
CA ALA A 120 -19.40 -10.41 -30.95
C ALA A 120 -18.55 -10.25 -29.67
N ALA A 121 -17.34 -9.72 -29.79
CA ALA A 121 -16.39 -9.61 -28.70
C ALA A 121 -16.83 -8.60 -27.62
N LYS A 122 -16.65 -8.96 -26.35
CA LYS A 122 -16.74 -8.05 -25.20
C LYS A 122 -15.38 -7.45 -24.85
N THR A 123 -14.28 -8.01 -25.34
CA THR A 123 -12.92 -7.46 -25.20
C THR A 123 -12.05 -7.88 -26.37
N ILE A 124 -11.17 -6.98 -26.79
CA ILE A 124 -10.31 -7.16 -27.95
C ILE A 124 -8.85 -6.99 -27.51
N VAL A 125 -8.03 -7.98 -27.83
CA VAL A 125 -6.59 -7.99 -27.56
C VAL A 125 -5.83 -8.11 -28.87
N ILE A 126 -4.92 -7.17 -29.13
CA ILE A 126 -4.02 -7.17 -30.29
C ILE A 126 -2.58 -7.31 -29.81
N ALA A 127 -1.89 -8.36 -30.21
CA ALA A 127 -0.50 -8.66 -29.86
C ALA A 127 0.36 -8.70 -31.13
N LEU A 128 0.64 -7.52 -31.68
CA LEU A 128 1.42 -7.30 -32.89
C LEU A 128 2.53 -6.29 -32.65
N GLY A 129 3.64 -6.45 -33.38
CA GLY A 129 4.75 -5.49 -33.43
C GLY A 129 6.12 -6.14 -33.55
N THR A 130 6.25 -7.43 -33.20
CA THR A 130 7.52 -8.14 -33.20
C THR A 130 8.14 -8.26 -34.59
N ASN A 131 7.29 -8.26 -35.63
CA ASN A 131 7.72 -8.32 -37.02
C ASN A 131 7.93 -6.92 -37.65
N ASP A 132 7.68 -5.83 -36.93
CA ASP A 132 7.68 -4.46 -37.48
C ASP A 132 8.92 -3.64 -37.11
N GLU A 133 9.95 -4.31 -36.61
CA GLU A 133 11.17 -3.67 -36.09
C GLU A 133 11.98 -2.93 -37.16
N ASP A 134 11.83 -3.32 -38.42
CA ASP A 134 12.50 -2.69 -39.57
C ASP A 134 11.59 -1.65 -40.28
N ASN A 135 10.34 -1.46 -39.84
CA ASN A 135 9.42 -0.46 -40.39
C ASN A 135 9.63 0.94 -39.77
N SER A 136 9.25 1.99 -40.51
CA SER A 136 9.28 3.35 -39.96
C SER A 136 8.25 3.53 -38.85
N LYS A 137 8.58 4.35 -37.85
CA LYS A 137 7.73 4.61 -36.69
C LYS A 137 6.41 5.27 -37.10
N GLU A 138 6.47 6.15 -38.08
CA GLU A 138 5.31 6.82 -38.68
C GLU A 138 4.38 5.81 -39.36
N SER A 139 4.94 4.81 -40.05
CA SER A 139 4.14 3.76 -40.69
C SER A 139 3.48 2.85 -39.66
N ILE A 140 4.22 2.43 -38.62
CA ILE A 140 3.67 1.64 -37.51
C ILE A 140 2.52 2.40 -36.86
N LYS A 141 2.76 3.66 -36.46
CA LYS A 141 1.75 4.52 -35.84
C LYS A 141 0.49 4.60 -36.69
N LYS A 142 0.61 4.95 -37.97
CA LYS A 142 -0.51 5.08 -38.90
C LYS A 142 -1.31 3.79 -39.05
N ASN A 143 -0.63 2.64 -39.11
CA ASN A 143 -1.33 1.35 -39.24
C ASN A 143 -2.01 0.95 -37.93
N VAL A 144 -1.44 1.26 -36.76
CA VAL A 144 -2.13 1.07 -35.47
C VAL A 144 -3.39 1.93 -35.39
N GLU A 145 -3.33 3.19 -35.83
CA GLU A 145 -4.52 4.07 -35.93
C GLU A 145 -5.60 3.42 -36.79
N GLN A 146 -5.25 2.96 -38.01
CA GLN A 146 -6.19 2.31 -38.93
C GLN A 146 -6.80 1.02 -38.36
N VAL A 147 -6.00 0.16 -37.74
CA VAL A 147 -6.47 -1.07 -37.08
C VAL A 147 -7.49 -0.72 -35.99
N THR A 148 -7.15 0.28 -35.18
CA THR A 148 -7.98 0.70 -34.04
C THR A 148 -9.28 1.33 -34.51
N GLU A 149 -9.24 2.16 -35.55
CA GLU A 149 -10.43 2.74 -36.19
C GLU A 149 -11.34 1.67 -36.80
N ALA A 150 -10.77 0.68 -37.49
CA ALA A 150 -11.54 -0.43 -38.07
C ALA A 150 -12.23 -1.28 -36.98
N ILE A 151 -11.54 -1.52 -35.86
CA ILE A 151 -12.12 -2.16 -34.68
C ILE A 151 -13.27 -1.32 -34.14
N LYS A 152 -13.05 -0.03 -33.87
CA LYS A 152 -14.08 0.86 -33.28
C LYS A 152 -15.29 1.04 -34.20
N LYS A 153 -15.10 1.04 -35.51
CA LYS A 153 -16.18 1.06 -36.50
C LYS A 153 -17.03 -0.20 -36.45
N THR A 154 -16.41 -1.35 -36.15
CA THR A 154 -17.10 -2.65 -36.07
C THR A 154 -17.73 -2.89 -34.70
N ASN A 155 -17.05 -2.45 -33.63
CA ASN A 155 -17.45 -2.59 -32.23
C ASN A 155 -16.90 -1.42 -31.41
N SER A 156 -17.73 -0.38 -31.21
CA SER A 156 -17.33 0.83 -30.49
C SER A 156 -17.21 0.62 -28.97
N SER A 157 -17.95 -0.35 -28.42
CA SER A 157 -18.12 -0.56 -26.98
C SER A 157 -17.05 -1.45 -26.35
N ALA A 158 -16.44 -2.37 -27.11
CA ALA A 158 -15.41 -3.24 -26.56
C ALA A 158 -14.12 -2.44 -26.24
N PRO A 159 -13.50 -2.66 -25.05
CA PRO A 159 -12.17 -2.15 -24.76
C PRO A 159 -11.14 -2.86 -25.64
N ILE A 160 -10.15 -2.08 -26.08
CA ILE A 160 -9.04 -2.55 -26.92
C ILE A 160 -7.78 -2.55 -26.06
N TYR A 161 -7.13 -3.70 -25.97
CA TYR A 161 -5.84 -3.87 -25.33
C TYR A 161 -4.79 -4.19 -26.38
N TRP A 162 -3.70 -3.44 -26.42
CA TRP A 162 -2.57 -3.74 -27.29
C TRP A 162 -1.38 -4.21 -26.47
N VAL A 163 -0.89 -5.40 -26.79
CA VAL A 163 0.27 -5.99 -26.12
C VAL A 163 1.53 -5.52 -26.82
N ASN A 164 2.43 -4.88 -26.07
CA ASN A 164 3.68 -4.38 -26.65
C ASN A 164 4.71 -5.52 -26.85
N VAL A 165 5.74 -5.27 -27.65
CA VAL A 165 6.79 -6.25 -27.96
C VAL A 165 7.59 -6.53 -26.70
N ALA A 166 7.63 -7.80 -26.27
CA ALA A 166 8.34 -8.25 -25.07
C ALA A 166 9.86 -8.25 -25.29
N ASP A 167 10.29 -8.91 -26.36
CA ASP A 167 11.69 -9.23 -26.65
C ASP A 167 11.84 -9.65 -28.12
N SER A 168 13.06 -9.54 -28.66
CA SER A 168 13.38 -9.87 -30.05
C SER A 168 14.88 -10.11 -30.23
N ASN A 169 15.33 -10.34 -31.47
CA ASN A 169 16.76 -10.41 -31.78
C ASN A 169 17.39 -9.02 -32.03
N LYS A 170 16.62 -7.93 -31.94
CA LYS A 170 17.10 -6.57 -32.10
C LYS A 170 17.45 -5.97 -30.73
N SER A 171 18.10 -4.81 -30.74
CA SER A 171 18.44 -4.12 -29.49
C SER A 171 17.21 -3.54 -28.82
N ASP A 172 17.18 -3.51 -27.49
CA ASP A 172 16.12 -2.88 -26.69
C ASP A 172 15.68 -1.47 -27.15
N GLY A 173 16.59 -0.69 -27.76
CA GLY A 173 16.26 0.63 -28.32
C GLY A 173 15.31 0.57 -29.53
N VAL A 174 15.42 -0.49 -30.33
CA VAL A 174 14.53 -0.78 -31.45
C VAL A 174 13.15 -1.17 -30.92
N MET A 175 13.05 -2.12 -29.99
CA MET A 175 11.77 -2.50 -29.38
C MET A 175 11.11 -1.32 -28.67
N ARG A 176 11.87 -0.50 -27.92
CA ARG A 176 11.33 0.73 -27.32
C ARG A 176 10.78 1.71 -28.37
N SER A 177 11.40 1.80 -29.53
CA SER A 177 10.92 2.64 -30.63
C SER A 177 9.63 2.11 -31.26
N VAL A 178 9.54 0.80 -31.49
CA VAL A 178 8.33 0.13 -31.99
C VAL A 178 7.18 0.27 -30.98
N ASN A 179 7.43 -0.06 -29.71
CA ASN A 179 6.46 0.04 -28.62
C ASN A 179 5.95 1.47 -28.43
N LYS A 180 6.82 2.47 -28.62
CA LYS A 180 6.41 3.88 -28.63
C LYS A 180 5.49 4.20 -29.81
N ALA A 181 5.81 3.76 -31.03
CA ALA A 181 4.98 3.99 -32.20
C ALA A 181 3.59 3.32 -32.06
N ILE A 182 3.55 2.11 -31.49
CA ILE A 182 2.30 1.42 -31.13
C ILE A 182 1.48 2.26 -30.14
N SER A 183 2.10 2.70 -29.04
CA SER A 183 1.41 3.50 -28.02
C SER A 183 0.91 4.84 -28.57
N ASP A 184 1.71 5.50 -29.42
CA ASP A 184 1.33 6.77 -30.03
C ASP A 184 0.16 6.60 -31.02
N GLY A 185 0.10 5.48 -31.76
CA GLY A 185 -0.99 5.18 -32.69
C GLY A 185 -2.26 4.69 -32.00
N LEU A 186 -2.14 3.96 -30.89
CA LEU A 186 -3.30 3.52 -30.10
C LEU A 186 -3.99 4.70 -29.40
N GLY A 187 -3.19 5.66 -28.91
CA GLY A 187 -3.69 6.88 -28.27
C GLY A 187 -4.65 6.60 -27.12
N ALA A 188 -5.77 7.32 -27.07
CA ALA A 188 -6.81 7.15 -26.06
C ALA A 188 -7.83 6.04 -26.40
N ASN A 189 -7.70 5.39 -27.56
CA ASN A 189 -8.68 4.42 -28.05
C ASN A 189 -8.52 3.01 -27.45
N GLY A 190 -7.44 2.78 -26.69
CA GLY A 190 -7.16 1.52 -26.03
C GLY A 190 -6.12 1.65 -24.91
N SER A 191 -5.71 0.51 -24.35
CA SER A 191 -4.71 0.41 -23.27
C SER A 191 -3.55 -0.48 -23.68
N ILE A 192 -2.33 -0.14 -23.25
CA ILE A 192 -1.15 -0.98 -23.47
C ILE A 192 -1.02 -2.02 -22.36
N ILE A 193 -0.78 -3.27 -22.75
CA ILE A 193 -0.29 -4.32 -21.87
C ILE A 193 1.24 -4.38 -22.03
N ASP A 194 1.95 -4.09 -20.95
CA ASP A 194 3.40 -3.89 -20.97
C ASP A 194 4.18 -5.19 -20.74
N TRP A 195 4.27 -6.01 -21.79
CA TRP A 195 5.15 -7.18 -21.79
C TRP A 195 6.62 -6.79 -21.69
N PHE A 196 7.07 -5.75 -22.39
CA PHE A 196 8.49 -5.38 -22.46
C PHE A 196 9.14 -5.25 -21.09
N ASN A 197 8.56 -4.45 -20.20
CA ASN A 197 9.14 -4.28 -18.86
C ASN A 197 8.78 -5.46 -17.94
N LYS A 198 7.53 -5.94 -17.97
CA LYS A 198 7.05 -6.96 -17.01
C LYS A 198 7.69 -8.32 -17.21
N ALA A 199 7.95 -8.73 -18.46
CA ALA A 199 8.66 -9.96 -18.74
C ALA A 199 10.11 -9.89 -18.23
N LYS A 200 10.83 -8.79 -18.52
CA LYS A 200 12.24 -8.61 -18.13
C LYS A 200 12.49 -8.48 -16.63
N THR A 201 11.49 -8.07 -15.86
CA THR A 201 11.56 -8.04 -14.39
C THR A 201 11.22 -9.39 -13.74
N SER A 202 10.76 -10.38 -14.51
CA SER A 202 10.45 -11.70 -13.98
C SER A 202 11.74 -12.51 -13.79
N PRO A 203 12.03 -13.03 -12.59
CA PRO A 203 13.26 -13.77 -12.31
C PRO A 203 13.37 -15.08 -13.11
N ASN A 204 12.25 -15.57 -13.66
CA ASN A 204 12.19 -16.79 -14.45
C ASN A 204 12.22 -16.54 -15.96
N TYR A 205 12.11 -15.29 -16.41
CA TYR A 205 12.14 -14.94 -17.82
C TYR A 205 13.59 -14.80 -18.28
N LYS A 206 14.05 -15.72 -19.12
CA LYS A 206 15.31 -15.57 -19.85
C LYS A 206 14.97 -15.06 -21.25
N SER A 207 15.73 -14.06 -21.72
CA SER A 207 15.60 -13.57 -23.10
C SER A 207 15.59 -14.75 -24.06
N PHE A 208 14.73 -14.71 -25.08
CA PHE A 208 14.53 -15.84 -26.00
C PHE A 208 15.89 -16.38 -26.49
N GLU A 209 16.33 -17.51 -25.93
CA GLU A 209 17.73 -17.99 -26.01
C GLU A 209 18.18 -18.25 -27.48
N GLU A 210 17.25 -18.25 -28.45
CA GLU A 210 17.51 -18.37 -29.90
C GLU A 210 16.74 -17.37 -30.80
N GLY A 211 16.26 -16.25 -30.25
CA GLY A 211 15.66 -15.16 -31.02
C GLY A 211 14.14 -15.22 -31.16
N VAL A 212 13.51 -14.06 -30.91
CA VAL A 212 12.12 -13.67 -31.19
C VAL A 212 10.97 -14.52 -30.56
N HIS A 213 11.15 -15.81 -30.28
CA HIS A 213 10.08 -16.70 -29.81
C HIS A 213 10.35 -17.33 -28.43
N PRO A 214 9.34 -17.40 -27.54
CA PRO A 214 9.45 -18.10 -26.26
C PRO A 214 9.65 -19.60 -26.47
N GLN A 215 10.69 -20.16 -25.83
CA GLN A 215 11.04 -21.58 -25.95
C GLN A 215 10.47 -22.44 -24.80
N LYS A 216 10.22 -21.84 -23.63
CA LYS A 216 9.76 -22.56 -22.43
C LYS A 216 8.28 -22.28 -22.18
N GLN A 217 7.55 -23.33 -21.77
CA GLN A 217 6.14 -23.20 -21.38
C GLN A 217 5.95 -22.18 -20.25
N SER A 218 6.89 -22.07 -19.32
CA SER A 218 6.84 -21.08 -18.23
C SER A 218 6.87 -19.63 -18.73
N ASP A 219 7.57 -19.35 -19.83
CA ASP A 219 7.62 -18.01 -20.43
C ASP A 219 6.31 -17.71 -21.15
N ILE A 220 5.74 -18.71 -21.85
CA ILE A 220 4.41 -18.62 -22.47
C ILE A 220 3.34 -18.38 -21.39
N ASP A 221 3.38 -19.13 -20.29
CA ASP A 221 2.44 -19.00 -19.18
C ASP A 221 2.55 -17.61 -18.53
N LEU A 222 3.77 -17.10 -18.32
CA LEU A 222 4.00 -15.74 -17.82
C LEU A 222 3.38 -14.68 -18.74
N LEU A 223 3.68 -14.72 -20.03
CA LEU A 223 3.19 -13.74 -21.01
C LEU A 223 1.66 -13.76 -21.12
N VAL A 224 1.06 -14.96 -21.16
CA VAL A 224 -0.41 -15.11 -21.18
C VAL A 224 -1.05 -14.65 -19.87
N ASN A 225 -0.43 -14.92 -18.71
CA ASN A 225 -0.93 -14.45 -17.41
C ASN A 225 -0.94 -12.92 -17.34
N LEU A 226 0.09 -12.25 -17.85
CA LEU A 226 0.12 -10.77 -17.91
C LEU A 226 -1.05 -10.21 -18.73
N VAL A 227 -1.40 -10.86 -19.84
CA VAL A 227 -2.57 -10.47 -20.64
C VAL A 227 -3.87 -10.76 -19.89
N PHE A 228 -4.01 -11.95 -19.33
CA PHE A 228 -5.18 -12.36 -18.56
C PHE A 228 -5.46 -11.43 -17.39
N ASP A 229 -4.44 -11.14 -16.58
CA ASP A 229 -4.58 -10.27 -15.41
C ASP A 229 -4.94 -8.84 -15.82
N SER A 230 -4.36 -8.33 -16.91
CA SER A 230 -4.65 -6.98 -17.42
C SER A 230 -6.07 -6.85 -17.97
N VAL A 231 -6.60 -7.93 -18.55
CA VAL A 231 -7.93 -7.97 -19.16
C VAL A 231 -9.02 -8.25 -18.12
N THR A 232 -8.74 -9.07 -17.11
CA THR A 232 -9.74 -9.54 -16.12
C THR A 232 -9.78 -8.68 -14.85
N ASN A 233 -8.67 -8.05 -14.44
CA ASN A 233 -8.63 -7.16 -13.26
C ASN A 233 -8.85 -5.69 -13.64
N LYS A 234 -10.07 -5.18 -13.47
CA LYS A 234 -10.40 -3.74 -13.61
C LYS A 234 -10.00 -2.90 -12.39
N SER A 235 -8.74 -3.01 -11.95
CA SER A 235 -8.14 -2.08 -11.00
C SER A 235 -6.63 -2.00 -11.19
N ASN A 236 -6.15 -1.49 -12.33
CA ASN A 236 -4.84 -0.80 -12.47
C ASN A 236 -4.49 -0.45 -13.94
N THR A 237 -5.33 0.34 -14.61
CA THR A 237 -4.91 1.04 -15.84
C THR A 237 -5.06 2.55 -15.68
N ASN A 238 -4.23 3.13 -14.80
CA ASN A 238 -3.89 4.54 -14.87
C ASN A 238 -2.43 4.69 -15.33
N ASN A 239 -2.27 5.52 -16.35
CA ASN A 239 -1.06 5.80 -17.11
C ASN A 239 0.17 6.17 -16.26
N TYR A 240 1.15 5.27 -16.13
CA TYR A 240 2.55 5.66 -15.88
C TYR A 240 3.28 5.70 -17.24
N LYS A 241 3.20 6.83 -17.94
CA LYS A 241 4.07 7.08 -19.11
C LYS A 241 5.52 7.23 -18.63
N LYS A 242 6.33 6.19 -18.80
CA LYS A 242 7.78 6.24 -18.60
C LYS A 242 8.43 6.94 -19.82
N ALA A 243 8.77 8.21 -19.66
CA ALA A 243 9.79 8.89 -20.45
C ALA A 243 10.36 10.08 -19.65
N THR A 244 11.60 9.97 -19.18
CA THR A 244 12.73 10.89 -19.48
C THR A 244 13.95 10.57 -18.60
N ASN A 245 15.13 10.41 -19.21
CA ASN A 245 16.42 10.43 -18.50
C ASN A 245 16.53 11.75 -17.73
N GLY A 246 16.55 11.69 -16.39
CA GLY A 246 16.67 12.90 -15.56
C GLY A 246 17.96 13.66 -15.85
N VAL A 247 17.90 14.99 -15.79
CA VAL A 247 19.07 15.88 -15.93
C VAL A 247 19.84 15.82 -14.61
N LYS A 248 21.08 15.29 -14.66
CA LYS A 248 21.92 15.07 -13.49
C LYS A 248 23.01 16.13 -13.36
N PHE A 249 23.26 16.60 -12.15
CA PHE A 249 24.38 17.49 -11.81
C PHE A 249 24.69 17.41 -10.31
N SER A 250 25.87 17.92 -9.92
CA SER A 250 26.25 18.07 -8.51
C SER A 250 26.63 19.50 -8.22
N ALA A 251 26.25 19.99 -7.04
CA ALA A 251 26.53 21.33 -6.56
C ALA A 251 26.59 21.36 -5.02
N GLY A 252 26.85 22.54 -4.46
CA GLY A 252 26.45 22.84 -3.08
C GLY A 252 24.93 22.95 -2.94
N MET A 253 24.48 23.27 -1.74
CA MET A 253 23.09 23.64 -1.47
C MET A 253 23.07 24.79 -0.48
N ALA A 254 22.80 26.00 -0.96
CA ALA A 254 22.41 27.11 -0.10
C ALA A 254 20.95 26.94 0.37
N ILE A 255 20.57 27.61 1.46
CA ILE A 255 19.21 27.54 1.99
C ILE A 255 18.37 28.65 1.40
N ASP A 256 17.36 28.25 0.65
CA ASP A 256 16.34 29.13 0.09
C ASP A 256 15.17 29.21 1.08
N ASN A 257 14.84 30.43 1.52
CA ASN A 257 13.74 30.69 2.46
C ASN A 257 12.51 31.32 1.77
N ASP A 258 12.54 31.48 0.45
CA ASP A 258 11.50 32.16 -0.30
C ASP A 258 10.16 31.39 -0.28
N GLY A 259 9.07 32.13 -0.41
CA GLY A 259 7.71 31.60 -0.30
C GLY A 259 7.00 31.95 1.01
N ILE A 260 5.91 31.23 1.30
CA ILE A 260 5.01 31.51 2.42
C ILE A 260 5.67 31.05 3.73
N GLY A 261 5.99 31.99 4.61
CA GLY A 261 6.55 31.70 5.93
C GLY A 261 7.44 32.84 6.45
N PRO A 262 7.96 32.72 7.68
CA PRO A 262 8.90 33.70 8.22
C PRO A 262 10.27 33.59 7.52
N GLY A 263 10.82 34.70 7.02
CA GLY A 263 12.12 34.75 6.33
C GLY A 263 13.37 34.47 7.20
N ARG A 264 13.21 34.17 8.50
CA ARG A 264 14.27 33.67 9.41
C ARG A 264 15.60 34.44 9.39
N GLY A 265 15.55 35.76 9.22
CA GLY A 265 16.73 36.63 9.23
C GLY A 265 17.51 36.67 7.89
N ASP A 266 16.97 36.03 6.85
CA ASP A 266 17.42 36.21 5.48
C ASP A 266 17.01 37.60 4.98
N LYS A 267 18.00 38.41 4.65
CA LYS A 267 17.80 39.78 4.12
C LYS A 267 17.26 39.79 2.68
N TYR A 268 17.29 38.65 2.00
CA TYR A 268 16.86 38.50 0.61
C TYR A 268 15.54 37.73 0.47
N HIS A 269 14.92 37.34 1.59
CA HIS A 269 13.64 36.64 1.61
C HIS A 269 12.59 37.35 0.76
N GLN A 270 11.97 36.58 -0.13
CA GLN A 270 10.81 36.96 -0.91
C GLN A 270 9.58 36.18 -0.44
N ASN A 271 8.46 36.88 -0.28
CA ASN A 271 7.19 36.27 0.14
C ASN A 271 6.56 35.34 -0.93
N GLY A 272 7.25 35.06 -2.04
CA GLY A 272 6.76 34.21 -3.11
C GLY A 272 7.89 33.57 -3.88
N THR A 273 7.68 32.31 -4.26
CA THR A 273 8.53 31.57 -5.19
C THR A 273 8.00 31.65 -6.63
N SER A 274 8.85 31.31 -7.61
CA SER A 274 8.48 31.33 -9.03
C SER A 274 7.44 30.27 -9.42
N TYR A 275 7.34 29.14 -8.69
CA TYR A 275 6.36 28.08 -8.96
C TYR A 275 5.04 28.26 -8.19
N ALA A 276 3.92 27.96 -8.86
CA ALA A 276 2.57 27.97 -8.28
C ALA A 276 2.11 29.32 -7.66
N ASN A 277 2.50 30.45 -8.27
CA ASN A 277 2.10 31.81 -7.86
C ASN A 277 2.35 32.07 -6.36
N GLY A 278 3.54 31.76 -5.85
CA GLY A 278 3.98 32.16 -4.51
C GLY A 278 3.39 31.37 -3.33
N LYS A 279 3.06 30.08 -3.52
CA LYS A 279 2.46 29.23 -2.47
C LYS A 279 3.35 28.14 -1.88
N LEU A 280 4.60 28.02 -2.32
CA LEU A 280 5.53 27.08 -1.67
C LEU A 280 5.89 27.62 -0.28
N ASN A 281 5.93 26.73 0.71
CA ASN A 281 6.38 27.05 2.06
C ASN A 281 7.71 26.35 2.30
N ALA A 282 8.78 27.12 2.49
CA ALA A 282 10.13 26.61 2.67
C ALA A 282 10.26 25.64 3.86
N ASP A 283 9.39 25.72 4.87
CA ASP A 283 9.39 24.82 6.03
C ASP A 283 8.64 23.50 5.81
N GLU A 284 7.77 23.42 4.79
CA GLU A 284 6.81 22.32 4.63
C GLU A 284 6.98 21.56 3.30
N THR A 285 7.39 22.25 2.23
CA THR A 285 7.53 21.66 0.90
C THR A 285 9.00 21.58 0.53
N ASN A 286 9.47 20.39 0.19
CA ASN A 286 10.78 20.21 -0.40
C ASN A 286 10.77 20.83 -1.81
N TYR A 287 11.47 21.94 -1.98
CA TYR A 287 11.75 22.49 -3.29
C TYR A 287 13.23 22.81 -3.47
N ILE A 288 13.64 22.88 -4.73
CA ILE A 288 14.95 23.37 -5.17
C ILE A 288 14.78 24.66 -5.99
N ALA A 289 15.77 25.53 -5.91
CA ALA A 289 15.93 26.66 -6.82
C ALA A 289 17.12 26.46 -7.75
N LEU A 290 16.93 26.78 -9.02
CA LEU A 290 17.94 26.61 -10.06
C LEU A 290 18.13 27.90 -10.85
N ALA A 291 19.34 28.13 -11.35
CA ALA A 291 19.61 29.24 -12.25
C ALA A 291 18.75 29.12 -13.52
N SER A 292 17.86 30.09 -13.73
CA SER A 292 16.79 30.01 -14.74
C SER A 292 17.30 29.81 -16.18
N THR A 293 18.38 30.48 -16.58
CA THR A 293 19.01 30.33 -17.90
C THR A 293 19.58 28.93 -18.09
N TRP A 294 20.33 28.45 -17.10
CA TRP A 294 20.90 27.11 -17.12
C TRP A 294 19.82 26.02 -17.17
N ALA A 295 18.80 26.13 -16.34
CA ALA A 295 17.69 25.18 -16.26
C ALA A 295 16.91 25.12 -17.60
N SER A 296 16.63 26.29 -18.19
CA SER A 296 15.94 26.40 -19.48
C SER A 296 16.76 25.76 -20.62
N ASN A 297 18.08 25.97 -20.66
CA ASN A 297 18.98 25.34 -21.63
C ASN A 297 19.02 23.80 -21.54
N LYS A 298 18.65 23.24 -20.37
CA LYS A 298 18.50 21.79 -20.15
C LYS A 298 17.07 21.28 -20.33
N GLY A 299 16.14 22.15 -20.74
CA GLY A 299 14.73 21.81 -20.94
C GLY A 299 13.94 21.62 -19.64
N LEU A 300 14.48 22.06 -18.50
CA LEU A 300 13.80 22.00 -17.20
C LEU A 300 12.78 23.14 -17.08
N LYS A 301 11.66 22.85 -16.42
CA LYS A 301 10.58 23.82 -16.19
C LYS A 301 10.18 23.83 -14.72
N LEU A 302 9.78 24.99 -14.22
CA LEU A 302 9.19 25.10 -12.88
C LEU A 302 8.07 24.06 -12.72
N GLY A 303 8.10 23.36 -11.59
CA GLY A 303 7.22 22.23 -11.30
C GLY A 303 7.79 20.86 -11.64
N ASP A 304 8.93 20.77 -12.32
CA ASP A 304 9.57 19.48 -12.54
C ASP A 304 10.08 18.91 -11.21
N VAL A 305 9.79 17.64 -10.95
CA VAL A 305 10.21 16.92 -9.76
C VAL A 305 11.68 16.52 -9.90
N ALA A 306 12.39 16.57 -8.78
CA ALA A 306 13.80 16.26 -8.63
C ALA A 306 14.00 15.20 -7.55
N LEU A 307 14.93 14.29 -7.80
CA LEU A 307 15.58 13.44 -6.82
C LEU A 307 16.85 14.15 -6.35
N VAL A 308 16.99 14.35 -5.04
CA VAL A 308 18.14 15.03 -4.43
C VAL A 308 18.80 14.10 -3.42
N LYS A 309 20.12 13.97 -3.49
CA LYS A 309 20.91 13.12 -2.61
C LYS A 309 22.03 13.89 -1.95
N TYR A 310 22.24 13.63 -0.67
CA TYR A 310 23.39 14.12 0.06
C TYR A 310 23.82 13.06 1.07
N LYS A 311 25.06 12.57 0.92
CA LYS A 311 25.57 11.42 1.68
C LYS A 311 24.66 10.19 1.50
N ASP A 312 24.17 9.60 2.58
CA ASP A 312 23.27 8.46 2.64
C ASP A 312 21.79 8.84 2.57
N LYS A 313 21.47 10.15 2.51
CA LYS A 313 20.09 10.65 2.52
C LYS A 313 19.60 11.00 1.12
N THR A 314 18.33 10.67 0.88
CA THR A 314 17.62 10.92 -0.37
C THR A 314 16.30 11.64 -0.07
N ALA A 315 15.96 12.64 -0.86
CA ALA A 315 14.69 13.34 -0.79
C ALA A 315 14.18 13.68 -2.19
N TYR A 316 12.86 13.84 -2.33
CA TYR A 316 12.23 14.32 -3.54
C TYR A 316 11.77 15.77 -3.35
N ALA A 317 12.00 16.59 -4.35
CA ALA A 317 11.72 18.02 -4.31
C ALA A 317 11.09 18.48 -5.62
N VAL A 318 10.36 19.59 -5.59
CA VAL A 318 9.91 20.26 -6.81
C VAL A 318 10.91 21.35 -7.22
N TYR A 319 11.19 21.52 -8.52
CA TYR A 319 11.86 22.70 -9.04
C TYR A 319 10.92 23.89 -8.87
N GLY A 320 11.07 24.59 -7.75
CA GLY A 320 10.08 25.49 -7.18
C GLY A 320 10.42 26.96 -7.33
N ASP A 321 11.70 27.29 -7.55
CA ASP A 321 12.11 28.68 -7.69
C ASP A 321 13.28 28.90 -8.64
N ASN A 322 13.47 30.14 -9.06
CA ASN A 322 14.58 30.54 -9.91
C ASN A 322 15.62 31.31 -9.12
N TRP A 323 16.84 30.79 -9.12
CA TRP A 323 18.02 31.55 -8.74
C TRP A 323 18.48 32.44 -9.91
N GLN A 324 19.28 33.47 -9.62
CA GLN A 324 19.79 34.50 -10.56
C GLN A 324 20.08 33.96 -11.97
N ALA A 325 19.79 34.76 -13.00
CA ALA A 325 19.96 34.41 -14.41
C ALA A 325 21.46 34.37 -14.82
N VAL A 326 22.17 33.35 -14.38
CA VAL A 326 23.58 33.08 -14.70
C VAL A 326 23.73 31.68 -15.29
N ASP A 327 24.80 31.47 -16.06
CA ASP A 327 25.06 30.18 -16.74
C ASP A 327 25.82 29.15 -15.86
N GLN A 328 25.82 29.33 -14.54
CA GLN A 328 26.51 28.45 -13.60
C GLN A 328 25.53 27.54 -12.85
N VAL A 329 25.95 26.29 -12.60
CA VAL A 329 25.19 25.33 -11.80
C VAL A 329 25.29 25.71 -10.33
N HIS A 330 24.21 26.26 -9.79
CA HIS A 330 24.00 26.48 -8.37
C HIS A 330 22.66 25.85 -8.00
N GLY A 331 22.65 25.04 -6.94
CA GLY A 331 21.44 24.51 -6.36
C GLY A 331 21.19 25.19 -5.02
N GLU A 332 20.00 25.70 -4.82
CA GLU A 332 19.50 26.03 -3.49
C GLU A 332 18.36 25.10 -3.12
N GLY A 333 18.13 24.93 -1.83
CA GLY A 333 17.09 24.05 -1.32
C GLY A 333 16.33 24.69 -0.18
N SER A 334 15.03 24.44 -0.16
CA SER A 334 14.15 24.81 0.95
C SER A 334 14.66 24.33 2.31
N VAL A 335 14.22 25.01 3.38
CA VAL A 335 14.46 24.59 4.77
C VAL A 335 14.01 23.14 5.02
N ALA A 336 12.87 22.73 4.45
CA ALA A 336 12.33 21.38 4.50
C ALA A 336 13.26 20.36 3.84
N LEU A 337 13.75 20.66 2.64
CA LEU A 337 14.69 19.80 1.92
C LEU A 337 16.02 19.68 2.67
N ALA A 338 16.52 20.76 3.26
CA ALA A 338 17.73 20.73 4.08
C ALA A 338 17.57 19.84 5.33
N LYS A 339 16.44 19.95 6.04
CA LYS A 339 16.12 19.06 7.16
C LYS A 339 16.06 17.60 6.69
N ALA A 340 15.39 17.33 5.57
CA ALA A 340 15.26 15.98 5.00
C ALA A 340 16.63 15.36 4.66
N LEU A 341 17.55 16.16 4.12
CA LEU A 341 18.90 15.75 3.76
C LEU A 341 19.92 15.81 4.91
N GLY A 342 19.52 16.26 6.11
CA GLY A 342 20.43 16.46 7.24
C GLY A 342 21.48 17.56 7.02
N ILE A 343 21.18 18.53 6.17
CA ILE A 343 21.98 19.73 5.94
C ILE A 343 21.51 20.81 6.94
N ASN A 344 22.43 21.64 7.46
CA ASN A 344 22.07 22.73 8.37
C ASN A 344 21.02 23.64 7.70
N PRO A 345 19.78 23.72 8.21
CA PRO A 345 18.67 24.39 7.54
C PRO A 345 18.60 25.89 7.85
N SER A 346 19.65 26.46 8.45
CA SER A 346 19.72 27.89 8.78
C SER A 346 19.81 28.75 7.51
N GLY A 347 18.87 29.67 7.32
CA GLY A 347 18.92 30.67 6.24
C GLY A 347 20.08 31.66 6.36
N ILE A 348 20.78 31.71 7.50
CA ILE A 348 21.87 32.66 7.77
C ILE A 348 23.24 32.00 7.64
N SER A 349 23.36 30.74 8.05
CA SER A 349 24.64 30.04 8.22
C SER A 349 24.60 28.57 7.80
N GLY A 350 23.49 28.15 7.21
CA GLY A 350 23.23 26.77 6.80
C GLY A 350 23.70 26.47 5.38
N GLY A 351 23.34 25.28 4.91
CA GLY A 351 23.73 24.78 3.61
C GLY A 351 25.05 23.99 3.62
N VAL A 352 25.50 23.62 2.42
CA VAL A 352 26.78 22.94 2.17
C VAL A 352 27.42 23.48 0.90
N THR A 353 28.74 23.55 0.85
CA THR A 353 29.47 24.11 -0.30
C THR A 353 29.61 23.13 -1.47
N SER A 354 29.46 21.81 -1.24
CA SER A 354 29.53 20.78 -2.28
C SER A 354 28.94 19.44 -1.81
N GLY A 355 28.78 18.49 -2.74
CA GLY A 355 28.47 17.09 -2.45
C GLY A 355 26.98 16.73 -2.51
N VAL A 356 26.11 17.66 -2.94
CA VAL A 356 24.70 17.36 -3.21
C VAL A 356 24.56 16.94 -4.67
N GLU A 357 23.89 15.81 -4.91
CA GLU A 357 23.59 15.30 -6.25
C GLU A 357 22.11 15.53 -6.57
N TYR A 358 21.83 16.10 -7.73
CA TYR A 358 20.49 16.42 -8.19
C TYR A 358 20.19 15.65 -9.48
N THR A 359 18.99 15.09 -9.57
CA THR A 359 18.43 14.51 -10.79
C THR A 359 17.03 15.08 -11.01
N VAL A 360 16.89 16.04 -11.92
CA VAL A 360 15.59 16.68 -12.22
C VAL A 360 14.95 16.00 -13.42
N PHE A 361 13.67 15.64 -13.32
CA PHE A 361 12.95 14.87 -14.34
C PHE A 361 12.12 15.79 -15.26
N PRO A 362 12.58 16.08 -16.50
CA PRO A 362 11.92 17.07 -17.36
C PRO A 362 10.49 16.66 -17.74
N GLY A 363 9.54 17.59 -17.64
CA GLY A 363 8.14 17.36 -18.03
C GLY A 363 7.26 16.71 -16.96
N SER A 364 7.83 16.37 -15.79
CA SER A 364 7.09 15.86 -14.63
C SER A 364 6.17 16.92 -14.00
N ASN A 365 6.38 18.21 -14.28
CA ASN A 365 5.45 19.29 -13.93
C ASN A 365 4.00 19.02 -14.39
N LYS A 366 3.82 18.31 -15.50
CA LYS A 366 2.50 17.93 -16.03
C LYS A 366 1.78 16.91 -15.16
N GLN A 367 2.54 16.07 -14.44
CA GLN A 367 2.00 15.09 -13.49
C GLN A 367 1.68 15.78 -12.15
N LEU A 368 2.54 16.71 -11.74
CA LEU A 368 2.35 17.46 -10.50
C LEU A 368 1.14 18.41 -10.60
N LYS A 369 0.85 18.95 -11.79
CA LYS A 369 -0.30 19.84 -12.09
C LYS A 369 -0.38 21.07 -11.18
N GLY A 370 0.76 21.65 -10.82
CA GLY A 370 0.80 22.81 -9.91
C GLY A 370 0.62 22.47 -8.43
N SER A 371 0.58 21.18 -8.07
CA SER A 371 0.48 20.74 -6.67
C SER A 371 1.75 21.06 -5.90
N VAL A 372 1.59 21.52 -4.67
CA VAL A 372 2.68 21.74 -3.70
C VAL A 372 2.67 20.69 -2.57
N ASP A 373 1.80 19.68 -2.66
CA ASP A 373 1.74 18.55 -1.71
C ASP A 373 2.99 17.66 -1.84
N GLN A 374 3.75 17.58 -0.74
CA GLN A 374 4.97 16.78 -0.65
C GLN A 374 4.74 15.30 -0.98
N SER A 375 3.60 14.72 -0.59
CA SER A 375 3.31 13.30 -0.85
C SER A 375 3.18 13.02 -2.33
N LYS A 376 2.66 13.98 -3.10
CA LYS A 376 2.54 13.87 -4.55
C LYS A 376 3.88 14.09 -5.25
N ILE A 377 4.72 14.99 -4.72
CA ILE A 377 6.10 15.18 -5.17
C ILE A 377 6.89 13.87 -4.95
N ASP A 378 6.75 13.24 -3.79
CA ASP A 378 7.39 11.97 -3.44
C ASP A 378 6.90 10.83 -4.33
N GLU A 379 5.59 10.70 -4.56
CA GLU A 379 5.00 9.68 -5.44
C GLU A 379 5.56 9.78 -6.86
N ILE A 380 5.52 10.99 -7.45
CA ILE A 380 6.01 11.24 -8.80
C ILE A 380 7.53 11.02 -8.85
N GLY A 381 8.26 11.50 -7.84
CA GLY A 381 9.70 11.36 -7.74
C GLY A 381 10.16 9.90 -7.67
N LYS A 382 9.56 9.09 -6.80
CA LYS A 382 9.84 7.64 -6.66
C LYS A 382 9.57 6.89 -7.96
N ALA A 383 8.41 7.15 -8.58
CA ALA A 383 8.04 6.54 -9.84
C ALA A 383 9.03 6.89 -10.98
N LEU A 384 9.52 8.13 -11.02
CA LEU A 384 10.45 8.60 -12.05
C LEU A 384 11.91 8.15 -11.79
N ALA A 385 12.31 7.99 -10.53
CA ALA A 385 13.61 7.46 -10.14
C ALA A 385 13.76 5.96 -10.42
N GLY A 386 12.67 5.27 -10.77
CA GLY A 386 12.67 3.83 -11.03
C GLY A 386 12.67 2.97 -9.77
N GLU A 387 12.21 3.54 -8.65
CA GLU A 387 11.97 2.80 -7.40
C GLU A 387 10.58 2.16 -7.50
N ASP A 388 10.53 0.83 -7.67
CA ASP A 388 9.29 0.06 -7.90
C ASP A 388 8.24 0.27 -6.80
N ALA A 389 7.01 0.59 -7.20
CA ALA A 389 5.84 0.79 -6.34
C ALA A 389 5.25 -0.53 -5.77
N THR A 390 6.07 -1.55 -5.54
CA THR A 390 5.69 -2.79 -4.83
C THR A 390 6.56 -3.09 -3.62
N ALA A 391 7.40 -2.15 -3.19
CA ALA A 391 7.88 -2.11 -1.81
C ALA A 391 6.84 -1.36 -0.96
N THR A 392 6.01 -2.10 -0.23
CA THR A 392 5.41 -1.55 0.98
C THR A 392 6.53 -0.93 1.81
N SER A 393 6.38 0.35 2.13
CA SER A 393 7.35 1.18 2.83
C SER A 393 8.08 0.43 3.95
N THR A 394 9.33 0.09 3.70
CA THR A 394 10.36 0.14 4.72
C THR A 394 11.13 1.43 4.47
N ASP A 395 10.60 2.56 4.96
CA ASP A 395 11.46 3.70 5.25
C ASP A 395 11.71 3.72 6.75
N GLY A 396 13.00 3.72 7.05
CA GLY A 396 13.55 3.50 8.37
C GLY A 396 13.18 4.59 9.35
N CYS A 397 12.78 4.16 10.53
CA CYS A 397 13.26 4.81 11.73
C CYS A 397 14.79 4.60 11.77
N GLN A 398 15.57 5.61 11.38
CA GLN A 398 16.98 5.73 11.76
C GLN A 398 17.18 7.09 12.44
N CYS A 399 17.10 7.06 13.76
CA CYS A 399 17.65 8.06 14.63
C CYS A 399 19.18 8.00 14.52
N GLY A 400 19.80 9.10 14.11
CA GLY A 400 21.25 9.29 14.17
C GLY A 400 21.70 9.55 15.61
N ALA A 401 22.93 9.14 15.90
CA ALA A 401 23.62 9.38 17.16
C ALA A 401 23.96 10.87 17.34
N ASN A 402 23.74 11.41 18.54
CA ASN A 402 24.83 11.78 19.46
C ASN A 402 24.31 12.28 20.83
N ASP A 403 24.95 11.71 21.86
CA ASP A 403 25.40 12.27 23.13
C ASP A 403 24.39 12.76 24.19
N GLY A 404 24.29 11.97 25.27
CA GLY A 404 24.11 12.47 26.64
C GLY A 404 22.88 11.95 27.40
N GLY A 405 23.09 11.05 28.36
CA GLY A 405 22.33 10.99 29.61
C GLY A 405 20.96 10.32 29.64
N GLU A 406 20.96 9.08 30.15
CA GLU A 406 19.95 8.45 31.03
C GLU A 406 18.46 8.32 30.61
N THR A 407 18.11 7.02 30.43
CA THR A 407 16.86 6.27 30.76
C THR A 407 16.23 5.57 29.54
N ALA A 408 16.38 4.23 29.47
CA ALA A 408 16.08 3.42 28.29
C ALA A 408 15.21 2.19 28.61
N ALA A 409 14.04 2.08 27.95
CA ALA A 409 13.22 0.87 27.86
C ALA A 409 13.10 0.35 26.41
N ALA A 410 13.40 -0.94 26.19
CA ALA A 410 13.34 -1.74 24.92
C ALA A 410 13.83 -1.10 23.59
N SER A 411 15.11 -1.33 23.22
CA SER A 411 15.79 -0.75 22.06
C SER A 411 16.20 -1.75 20.95
N GLY A 412 15.66 -2.97 20.93
CA GLY A 412 16.17 -4.04 20.05
C GLY A 412 15.61 -3.99 18.62
N LYS A 413 16.27 -3.31 17.69
CA LYS A 413 16.11 -3.62 16.25
C LYS A 413 16.71 -5.00 15.97
N ILE A 414 16.14 -5.75 15.01
CA ILE A 414 16.82 -6.94 14.48
C ILE A 414 18.15 -6.45 13.88
N PRO A 415 19.31 -6.99 14.30
CA PRO A 415 20.59 -6.64 13.70
C PRO A 415 20.56 -6.85 12.18
N SER A 416 21.15 -5.93 11.42
CA SER A 416 21.00 -5.90 9.96
C SER A 416 21.59 -7.14 9.28
N ASP A 417 22.67 -7.69 9.83
CA ASP A 417 23.30 -8.95 9.43
C ASP A 417 22.38 -10.15 9.67
N VAL A 418 21.72 -10.20 10.83
CA VAL A 418 20.73 -11.23 11.18
C VAL A 418 19.53 -11.14 10.24
N LEU A 419 18.99 -9.95 9.98
CA LEU A 419 17.87 -9.75 9.08
C LEU A 419 18.23 -10.12 7.63
N ALA A 420 19.44 -9.80 7.17
CA ALA A 420 19.93 -10.19 5.85
C ALA A 420 20.07 -11.71 5.71
N ALA A 421 20.60 -12.39 6.72
CA ALA A 421 20.72 -13.85 6.75
C ALA A 421 19.33 -14.53 6.72
N ILE A 422 18.38 -14.02 7.51
CA ILE A 422 16.98 -14.49 7.50
C ILE A 422 16.35 -14.30 6.11
N ASN A 423 16.49 -13.13 5.50
CA ASN A 423 15.89 -12.84 4.19
C ASN A 423 16.41 -13.77 3.09
N LYS A 424 17.70 -14.15 3.15
CA LYS A 424 18.29 -15.10 2.21
C LYS A 424 17.69 -16.50 2.32
N LEU A 425 17.38 -16.95 3.53
CA LEU A 425 16.85 -18.29 3.83
C LEU A 425 15.31 -18.34 3.94
N LYS A 426 14.66 -17.18 3.85
CA LYS A 426 13.20 -17.05 3.99
C LYS A 426 12.39 -17.96 3.06
N PRO A 427 12.77 -18.20 1.79
CA PRO A 427 12.07 -19.16 0.94
C PRO A 427 12.04 -20.57 1.54
N ASP A 428 13.14 -21.03 2.12
CA ASP A 428 13.25 -22.35 2.76
C ASP A 428 12.37 -22.44 4.01
N TYR A 429 12.33 -21.39 4.83
CA TYR A 429 11.46 -21.32 6.01
C TYR A 429 9.98 -21.30 5.62
N ILE A 430 9.60 -20.59 4.55
CA ILE A 430 8.22 -20.57 4.04
C ILE A 430 7.82 -21.94 3.48
N ALA A 431 8.72 -22.60 2.75
CA ALA A 431 8.47 -23.94 2.21
C ALA A 431 8.22 -24.96 3.35
N ALA A 432 9.05 -24.95 4.39
CA ALA A 432 8.84 -25.76 5.59
C ALA A 432 7.53 -25.38 6.32
N ALA A 433 7.25 -24.08 6.51
CA ALA A 433 6.02 -23.59 7.13
C ALA A 433 4.76 -24.02 6.36
N ASN A 434 4.81 -24.07 5.03
CA ASN A 434 3.68 -24.53 4.22
C ASN A 434 3.36 -26.01 4.45
N LYS A 435 4.37 -26.84 4.74
CA LYS A 435 4.21 -28.28 5.02
C LYS A 435 3.78 -28.52 6.48
N THR A 436 4.45 -27.88 7.42
CA THR A 436 4.30 -28.17 8.86
C THR A 436 3.27 -27.29 9.56
N LYS A 437 2.88 -26.17 8.93
CA LYS A 437 1.99 -25.13 9.45
C LYS A 437 2.53 -24.37 10.66
N VAL A 438 3.80 -24.59 11.04
CA VAL A 438 4.50 -23.74 12.01
C VAL A 438 4.90 -22.44 11.31
N PRO A 439 4.66 -21.26 11.91
CA PRO A 439 5.03 -19.98 11.28
C PRO A 439 6.51 -19.89 10.94
N TRP A 440 6.83 -19.40 9.74
CA TRP A 440 8.21 -19.27 9.26
C TRP A 440 9.08 -18.40 10.19
N GLN A 441 8.47 -17.45 10.91
CA GLN A 441 9.13 -16.61 11.91
C GLN A 441 9.71 -17.44 13.06
N ALA A 442 9.02 -18.49 13.50
CA ALA A 442 9.49 -19.35 14.58
C ALA A 442 10.67 -20.20 14.10
N LEU A 443 10.61 -20.69 12.86
CA LEU A 443 11.70 -21.44 12.23
C LEU A 443 12.95 -20.56 12.05
N ALA A 444 12.77 -19.31 11.60
CA ALA A 444 13.86 -18.34 11.50
C ALA A 444 14.49 -18.03 12.86
N ALA A 445 13.68 -17.91 13.91
CA ALA A 445 14.16 -17.64 15.27
C ALA A 445 14.91 -18.82 15.89
N ILE A 446 14.44 -20.05 15.66
CA ILE A 446 15.16 -21.26 16.06
C ILE A 446 16.50 -21.34 15.31
N HIS A 447 16.50 -21.15 13.98
CA HIS A 447 17.74 -21.16 13.21
C HIS A 447 18.74 -20.09 13.68
N TYR A 448 18.25 -18.91 14.03
CA TYR A 448 19.10 -17.86 14.61
C TYR A 448 19.79 -18.34 15.89
N ARG A 449 19.03 -18.97 16.79
CA ARG A 449 19.57 -19.42 18.08
C ARG A 449 20.53 -20.58 17.97
N GLU A 450 20.24 -21.55 17.10
CA GLU A 450 21.07 -22.75 16.91
C GLU A 450 22.29 -22.50 16.02
N ALA A 451 22.17 -21.65 15.00
CA ALA A 451 23.18 -21.55 13.96
C ALA A 451 23.39 -20.15 13.37
N GLY A 452 22.79 -19.10 13.95
CA GLY A 452 22.93 -17.73 13.46
C GLY A 452 22.38 -17.53 12.05
N ASN A 453 21.36 -18.33 11.67
CA ASN A 453 20.81 -18.36 10.30
C ASN A 453 21.87 -18.69 9.22
N SER A 454 22.83 -19.57 9.54
CA SER A 454 23.83 -20.01 8.58
C SER A 454 23.21 -20.92 7.50
N PRO A 455 23.45 -20.67 6.20
CA PRO A 455 22.92 -21.52 5.12
C PRO A 455 23.51 -22.95 5.09
N SER A 456 24.56 -23.21 5.87
CA SER A 456 25.27 -24.49 5.92
C SER A 456 25.05 -25.28 7.21
N LYS A 457 24.24 -24.78 8.13
CA LYS A 457 24.00 -25.42 9.43
C LYS A 457 22.51 -25.67 9.67
N ASP A 458 22.23 -26.71 10.44
CA ASP A 458 20.87 -27.15 10.76
C ASP A 458 20.23 -26.34 11.91
N LEU A 459 18.90 -26.44 12.02
CA LEU A 459 18.06 -25.77 13.00
C LEU A 459 17.89 -26.56 14.31
N GLN A 460 18.52 -27.73 14.45
CA GLN A 460 18.28 -28.64 15.57
C GLN A 460 19.42 -28.55 16.59
N ALA A 461 20.66 -28.51 16.11
CA ALA A 461 21.85 -28.35 16.95
C ALA A 461 22.98 -27.57 16.25
N GLY A 462 22.71 -26.98 15.08
CA GLY A 462 23.72 -26.23 14.32
C GLY A 462 24.77 -27.10 13.64
N ASN A 463 24.48 -28.39 13.41
CA ASN A 463 25.39 -29.30 12.69
C ASN A 463 25.40 -28.99 11.19
N PRO A 464 26.46 -29.37 10.44
CA PRO A 464 26.53 -29.15 9.00
C PRO A 464 25.40 -29.84 8.23
N ILE A 465 24.74 -29.11 7.32
CA ILE A 465 23.78 -29.68 6.37
C ILE A 465 24.48 -30.70 5.46
N GLY A 466 23.83 -31.86 5.26
CA GLY A 466 24.38 -32.97 4.47
C GLY A 466 25.52 -33.73 5.15
N GLY A 467 25.79 -33.46 6.44
CA GLY A 467 26.77 -34.20 7.23
C GLY A 467 26.34 -35.64 7.57
N GLY A 468 27.22 -36.39 8.23
CA GLY A 468 26.92 -37.71 8.80
C GLY A 468 27.73 -37.94 10.07
N GLY A 469 27.39 -38.98 10.84
CA GLY A 469 28.10 -39.37 12.07
C GLY A 469 27.21 -39.43 13.31
N SER A 470 27.83 -39.67 14.46
CA SER A 470 27.14 -39.85 15.74
C SER A 470 26.35 -38.61 16.21
N GLN A 471 26.68 -37.40 15.71
CA GLN A 471 25.94 -36.18 16.04
C GLN A 471 24.49 -36.16 15.53
N PHE A 472 24.13 -37.05 14.58
CA PHE A 472 22.76 -37.21 14.09
C PHE A 472 22.05 -38.44 14.66
N ALA A 473 22.67 -39.18 15.58
CA ALA A 473 22.13 -40.43 16.11
C ALA A 473 20.79 -40.24 16.86
N SER A 474 20.53 -39.04 17.38
CA SER A 474 19.29 -38.65 18.03
C SER A 474 18.24 -38.08 17.07
N TYR A 475 18.57 -37.86 15.79
CA TYR A 475 17.65 -37.24 14.84
C TYR A 475 16.72 -38.33 14.28
N PRO A 476 15.39 -38.22 14.46
CA PRO A 476 14.44 -39.23 14.00
C PRO A 476 14.54 -39.53 12.50
N HIS A 477 14.94 -38.52 11.72
CA HIS A 477 14.99 -38.55 10.26
C HIS A 477 16.43 -38.53 9.70
N GLY A 478 17.44 -38.72 10.55
CA GLY A 478 18.84 -38.60 10.19
C GLY A 478 19.25 -37.17 9.80
N ALA A 479 20.40 -37.04 9.12
CA ALA A 479 20.95 -35.73 8.78
C ALA A 479 20.12 -35.00 7.69
N PRO A 480 19.74 -33.74 7.91
CA PRO A 480 19.02 -32.96 6.90
C PRO A 480 19.94 -32.61 5.73
N LYS A 481 19.39 -32.67 4.51
CA LYS A 481 20.10 -32.38 3.24
C LYS A 481 19.95 -30.93 2.77
N SER A 482 19.02 -30.17 3.34
CA SER A 482 18.76 -28.76 3.01
C SER A 482 18.26 -27.99 4.24
N ILE A 483 18.26 -26.65 4.15
CA ILE A 483 17.67 -25.78 5.17
C ILE A 483 16.16 -26.00 5.29
N GLU A 484 15.45 -26.18 4.17
CA GLU A 484 14.02 -26.51 4.17
C GLU A 484 13.76 -27.78 4.98
N GLN A 485 14.52 -28.86 4.71
CA GLN A 485 14.35 -30.14 5.41
C GLN A 485 14.71 -30.03 6.89
N SER A 486 15.77 -29.29 7.22
CA SER A 486 16.12 -29.04 8.62
C SER A 486 15.03 -28.23 9.35
N ALA A 487 14.41 -27.27 8.65
CA ALA A 487 13.34 -26.46 9.20
C ALA A 487 12.04 -27.27 9.39
N GLU A 488 11.77 -28.25 8.54
CA GLU A 488 10.70 -29.23 8.77
C GLU A 488 10.95 -30.04 10.05
N TYR A 489 12.16 -30.55 10.26
CA TYR A 489 12.49 -31.34 11.45
C TYR A 489 12.41 -30.50 12.74
N ALA A 490 12.90 -29.26 12.71
CA ALA A 490 12.77 -28.33 13.83
C ALA A 490 11.31 -27.98 14.13
N ALA A 491 10.46 -27.87 13.09
CA ALA A 491 9.03 -27.63 13.28
C ALA A 491 8.34 -28.82 13.96
N GLU A 492 8.66 -30.06 13.56
CA GLU A 492 8.12 -31.27 14.19
C GLU A 492 8.54 -31.38 15.66
N GLU A 493 9.79 -31.07 15.97
CA GLU A 493 10.25 -31.01 17.35
C GLU A 493 9.49 -29.92 18.13
N LEU A 494 9.35 -28.71 17.58
CA LEU A 494 8.60 -27.63 18.23
C LEU A 494 7.13 -28.01 18.50
N ILE A 495 6.46 -28.69 17.58
CA ILE A 495 5.11 -29.23 17.75
C ILE A 495 5.05 -30.26 18.88
N SER A 496 6.05 -31.15 18.95
CA SER A 496 6.18 -32.14 20.02
C SER A 496 6.36 -31.45 21.39
N LYS A 497 7.23 -30.45 21.47
CA LYS A 497 7.43 -29.66 22.70
C LYS A 497 6.18 -28.90 23.12
N ALA A 498 5.44 -28.33 22.17
CA ALA A 498 4.17 -27.65 22.44
C ALA A 498 3.14 -28.61 23.06
N SER A 499 3.06 -29.84 22.55
CA SER A 499 2.14 -30.88 23.05
C SER A 499 2.50 -31.35 24.47
N GLY A 500 3.79 -31.41 24.79
CA GLY A 500 4.32 -31.68 26.13
C GLY A 500 4.46 -30.44 27.03
N GLY A 501 3.94 -29.29 26.58
CA GLY A 501 4.10 -28.01 27.25
C GLY A 501 3.19 -27.80 28.47
N VAL A 502 3.35 -26.65 29.12
CA VAL A 502 2.42 -26.16 30.15
C VAL A 502 1.13 -25.65 29.49
N VAL A 503 1.23 -24.97 28.34
CA VAL A 503 0.10 -24.36 27.64
C VAL A 503 -0.69 -25.38 26.81
N LYS A 504 -0.03 -26.41 26.26
CA LYS A 504 -0.64 -27.54 25.53
C LYS A 504 -1.54 -27.13 24.37
N LYS A 505 -1.20 -26.04 23.67
CA LYS A 505 -1.93 -25.55 22.49
C LYS A 505 -1.12 -25.75 21.21
N PRO A 506 -1.79 -25.94 20.06
CA PRO A 506 -1.11 -26.18 18.80
C PRO A 506 -0.33 -24.94 18.36
N VAL A 507 0.89 -25.18 17.88
CA VAL A 507 1.74 -24.17 17.24
C VAL A 507 1.79 -24.30 15.72
N ASN A 508 1.19 -25.37 15.18
CA ASN A 508 1.07 -25.66 13.75
C ASN A 508 -0.21 -25.08 13.15
N VAL A 509 -0.45 -23.79 13.41
CA VAL A 509 -1.59 -23.04 12.88
C VAL A 509 -1.09 -21.70 12.31
N PRO A 510 -1.83 -21.06 11.38
CA PRO A 510 -1.37 -19.83 10.72
C PRO A 510 -1.04 -18.67 11.67
N SER A 511 -1.70 -18.59 12.83
CA SER A 511 -1.38 -17.64 13.90
C SER A 511 -1.52 -18.33 15.25
N PRO A 512 -0.45 -18.99 15.75
CA PRO A 512 -0.50 -19.69 17.02
C PRO A 512 -0.49 -18.69 18.17
N GLU A 513 -1.07 -19.09 19.30
CA GLU A 513 -1.11 -18.21 20.45
C GLU A 513 0.30 -17.88 20.95
N ALA A 514 0.52 -16.63 21.39
CA ALA A 514 1.81 -16.15 21.84
C ALA A 514 2.35 -17.01 22.99
N ASP A 515 1.50 -17.33 23.96
CA ASP A 515 1.88 -18.19 25.09
C ASP A 515 2.16 -19.63 24.66
N ALA A 516 1.42 -20.14 23.67
CA ALA A 516 1.66 -21.48 23.13
C ALA A 516 3.02 -21.55 22.42
N MET A 517 3.35 -20.53 21.64
CA MET A 517 4.64 -20.43 20.96
C MET A 517 5.78 -20.22 21.97
N LYS A 518 5.61 -19.32 22.93
CA LYS A 518 6.58 -19.04 23.99
C LYS A 518 6.88 -20.30 24.81
N ASP A 519 5.84 -21.03 25.22
CA ASP A 519 5.97 -22.28 25.96
C ASP A 519 6.61 -23.41 25.13
N ALA A 520 6.29 -23.49 23.84
CA ALA A 520 6.94 -24.42 22.91
C ALA A 520 8.44 -24.12 22.76
N LEU A 521 8.82 -22.83 22.64
CA LEU A 521 10.22 -22.39 22.57
C LEU A 521 10.99 -22.63 23.87
N PHE A 522 10.34 -22.46 25.04
CA PHE A 522 10.93 -22.91 26.31
C PHE A 522 11.15 -24.41 26.31
N GLY A 523 10.18 -25.20 25.84
CA GLY A 523 10.32 -26.64 25.69
C GLY A 523 11.40 -27.05 24.69
N TYR A 524 11.66 -26.23 23.67
CA TYR A 524 12.68 -26.46 22.66
C TYR A 524 14.09 -26.35 23.27
N ASN A 525 14.43 -25.21 23.89
CA ASN A 525 15.77 -25.01 24.46
C ASN A 525 15.82 -23.94 25.58
N GLY A 526 14.80 -23.89 26.46
CA GLY A 526 14.68 -22.85 27.48
C GLY A 526 14.35 -23.31 28.91
N ARG A 527 13.98 -24.58 29.14
CA ARG A 527 13.62 -25.10 30.47
C ARG A 527 14.83 -25.63 31.24
N ALA A 528 15.30 -24.87 32.23
CA ALA A 528 16.32 -25.31 33.19
C ALA A 528 16.06 -24.71 34.58
N ASN A 529 16.45 -25.44 35.64
CA ASN A 529 16.24 -24.98 37.03
C ASN A 529 16.95 -23.65 37.32
N VAL A 530 18.12 -23.42 36.73
CA VAL A 530 18.84 -22.14 36.89
C VAL A 530 18.13 -20.97 36.21
N TYR A 531 17.42 -21.22 35.11
CA TYR A 531 16.59 -20.20 34.45
C TYR A 531 15.28 -19.95 35.19
N ALA A 532 14.76 -20.96 35.91
CA ALA A 532 13.65 -20.74 36.84
C ALA A 532 14.05 -19.91 38.05
N ALA A 533 15.25 -20.14 38.59
CA ALA A 533 15.82 -19.28 39.64
C ALA A 533 16.06 -17.85 39.13
N GLN A 534 16.56 -17.69 37.90
CA GLN A 534 16.70 -16.37 37.27
C GLN A 534 15.33 -15.69 37.06
N ALA A 535 14.31 -16.42 36.62
CA ALA A 535 12.95 -15.90 36.46
C ALA A 535 12.40 -15.35 37.79
N ALA A 536 12.56 -16.12 38.88
CA ALA A 536 12.15 -15.71 40.21
C ALA A 536 12.90 -14.44 40.67
N SER A 537 14.21 -14.34 40.38
CA SER A 537 15.01 -13.14 40.71
C SER A 537 14.57 -11.89 39.94
N LEU A 538 13.97 -12.06 38.76
CA LEU A 538 13.40 -10.99 37.92
C LEU A 538 11.93 -10.67 38.28
N GLY A 539 11.39 -11.33 39.30
CA GLY A 539 10.04 -11.10 39.80
C GLY A 539 8.92 -11.86 39.07
N PHE A 540 9.26 -12.94 38.34
CA PHE A 540 8.27 -13.78 37.67
C PHE A 540 7.75 -14.89 38.58
N SER A 541 6.47 -15.23 38.42
CA SER A 541 5.80 -16.27 39.20
C SER A 541 6.37 -17.65 38.86
N ALA A 542 6.81 -18.40 39.88
CA ALA A 542 7.26 -19.79 39.71
C ALA A 542 6.15 -20.74 39.24
N GLU A 543 4.88 -20.38 39.40
CA GLU A 543 3.74 -21.20 38.96
C GLU A 543 3.32 -20.88 37.53
N LYS A 544 3.30 -19.59 37.17
CA LYS A 544 2.75 -19.13 35.87
C LYS A 544 3.82 -18.86 34.82
N GLN A 545 5.01 -18.47 35.27
CA GLN A 545 6.09 -17.97 34.43
C GLN A 545 7.46 -18.55 34.84
N PRO A 546 7.56 -19.88 35.09
CA PRO A 546 8.75 -20.50 35.66
C PRO A 546 9.99 -20.42 34.77
N TYR A 547 9.88 -20.04 33.49
CA TYR A 547 11.01 -20.08 32.56
C TYR A 547 11.30 -18.74 31.88
N GLU A 548 10.65 -17.65 32.29
CA GLU A 548 10.92 -16.29 31.76
C GLU A 548 12.39 -15.88 31.93
N GLY A 549 13.11 -16.50 32.88
CA GLY A 549 14.55 -16.35 33.05
C GLY A 549 15.42 -17.06 32.00
N SER A 550 14.88 -17.57 30.89
CA SER A 550 15.67 -18.20 29.83
C SER A 550 16.23 -17.17 28.83
N PRO A 551 17.56 -16.99 28.75
CA PRO A 551 18.18 -16.13 27.74
C PRO A 551 17.98 -16.65 26.31
N TYR A 552 17.77 -17.97 26.15
CA TYR A 552 17.51 -18.54 24.84
C TYR A 552 16.20 -18.02 24.25
N VAL A 553 15.18 -17.83 25.08
CA VAL A 553 13.83 -17.50 24.62
C VAL A 553 13.53 -16.01 24.75
N MET A 554 13.88 -15.39 25.88
CA MET A 554 13.40 -14.06 26.25
C MET A 554 14.45 -12.95 26.18
N ASN A 555 15.73 -13.24 25.92
CA ASN A 555 16.76 -12.22 26.00
C ASN A 555 16.47 -11.01 25.09
N ASN A 556 16.72 -9.83 25.64
CA ASN A 556 16.45 -8.52 25.04
C ASN A 556 14.99 -8.29 24.61
N PHE A 557 14.01 -8.96 25.26
CA PHE A 557 12.59 -8.74 25.01
C PHE A 557 12.07 -7.43 25.66
N ASP A 558 12.34 -7.22 26.95
CA ASP A 558 12.15 -5.96 27.69
C ASP A 558 13.35 -5.67 28.60
N ASP A 559 13.19 -4.68 29.48
CA ASP A 559 14.16 -4.30 30.50
C ASP A 559 14.42 -5.39 31.53
N LYS A 560 13.43 -6.24 31.84
CA LYS A 560 13.62 -7.37 32.75
C LYS A 560 14.45 -8.48 32.11
N HIS A 561 14.42 -8.57 30.79
CA HIS A 561 15.13 -9.57 30.01
C HIS A 561 16.35 -9.02 29.27
N LYS A 562 16.90 -7.85 29.64
CA LYS A 562 18.14 -7.33 29.03
C LYS A 562 19.37 -8.07 29.57
N ASN A 563 20.27 -8.46 28.66
CA ASN A 563 21.57 -9.06 29.01
C ASN A 563 21.46 -10.18 30.04
N MET A 564 20.53 -11.10 29.81
CA MET A 564 20.25 -12.19 30.73
C MET A 564 21.46 -13.11 30.89
N LYS A 565 21.63 -13.65 32.09
CA LYS A 565 22.72 -14.60 32.33
C LYS A 565 22.41 -15.92 31.67
N MET A 566 23.45 -16.54 31.14
CA MET A 566 23.40 -17.85 30.50
C MET A 566 24.42 -18.78 31.09
N ILE A 567 24.15 -20.08 30.98
CA ILE A 567 25.11 -21.13 31.26
C ILE A 567 26.07 -21.22 30.07
N THR A 568 27.39 -21.16 30.28
CA THR A 568 28.38 -21.31 29.20
C THR A 568 29.00 -22.71 29.13
N ARG A 569 28.75 -23.57 30.13
CA ARG A 569 29.18 -24.97 30.17
C ARG A 569 28.13 -25.86 30.81
N ASP A 570 27.95 -27.06 30.27
CA ASP A 570 27.01 -28.06 30.78
C ASP A 570 27.13 -28.23 32.31
N PHE A 571 25.97 -28.25 32.97
CA PHE A 571 25.83 -28.34 34.44
C PHE A 571 26.50 -27.20 35.22
N GLY A 572 26.90 -26.12 34.56
CA GLY A 572 27.47 -24.92 35.14
C GLY A 572 26.45 -23.94 35.73
N GLY A 573 26.95 -22.91 36.40
CA GLY A 573 26.15 -21.79 36.89
C GLY A 573 25.86 -20.76 35.80
N LEU A 574 25.16 -19.69 36.17
CA LEU A 574 24.94 -18.51 35.34
C LEU A 574 26.22 -17.67 35.25
N ASP A 575 27.17 -18.12 34.41
CA ASP A 575 28.53 -17.58 34.30
C ASP A 575 28.77 -16.73 33.04
N GLY A 576 27.84 -16.76 32.08
CA GLY A 576 27.86 -15.93 30.88
C GLY A 576 26.76 -14.87 30.84
N THR A 577 26.84 -13.99 29.87
CA THR A 577 25.78 -13.00 29.54
C THR A 577 25.46 -13.15 28.06
N ASP A 578 24.20 -13.43 27.73
CA ASP A 578 23.78 -13.51 26.33
C ASP A 578 23.51 -12.09 25.81
N THR A 579 24.06 -11.75 24.65
CA THR A 579 23.84 -10.48 23.96
C THR A 579 22.92 -10.63 22.75
N ARG A 580 22.65 -11.87 22.34
CA ARG A 580 21.81 -12.20 21.19
C ARG A 580 20.33 -12.05 21.54
N LEU A 581 19.49 -11.84 20.54
CA LEU A 581 18.05 -11.87 20.75
C LEU A 581 17.61 -13.26 21.25
N GLY A 582 16.61 -13.31 22.11
CA GLY A 582 15.89 -14.53 22.43
C GLY A 582 15.08 -15.02 21.22
N ALA A 583 14.77 -16.32 21.17
CA ALA A 583 13.95 -16.92 20.12
C ALA A 583 12.55 -16.29 20.06
N PHE A 584 11.90 -16.10 21.21
CA PHE A 584 10.59 -15.47 21.25
C PHE A 584 10.68 -13.97 20.95
N THR A 585 11.76 -13.31 21.40
CA THR A 585 12.07 -11.92 21.03
C THR A 585 12.17 -11.74 19.52
N LEU A 586 12.96 -12.57 18.84
CA LEU A 586 13.13 -12.49 17.38
C LEU A 586 11.85 -12.92 16.64
N TYR A 587 11.15 -13.94 17.12
CA TYR A 587 9.83 -14.34 16.60
C TYR A 587 8.84 -13.17 16.62
N ALA A 588 8.75 -12.45 17.74
CA ALA A 588 7.89 -11.29 17.90
C ALA A 588 8.31 -10.13 16.98
N LEU A 589 9.60 -9.84 16.87
CA LEU A 589 10.13 -8.79 15.98
C LEU A 589 9.90 -9.08 14.49
N LEU A 590 9.81 -10.36 14.11
CA LEU A 590 9.44 -10.80 12.74
C LEU A 590 7.91 -10.84 12.52
N GLY A 591 7.11 -10.48 13.53
CA GLY A 591 5.65 -10.41 13.45
C GLY A 591 4.93 -11.72 13.75
N GLY A 592 5.52 -12.62 14.54
CA GLY A 592 4.87 -13.83 15.01
C GLY A 592 4.05 -13.62 16.31
N GLY A 593 2.88 -14.26 16.42
CA GLY A 593 2.18 -14.44 17.71
C GLY A 593 0.99 -13.52 17.97
N THR A 594 0.27 -13.04 16.94
CA THR A 594 -0.98 -12.30 17.16
C THR A 594 -2.12 -13.26 17.54
N GLY A 595 -2.12 -13.66 18.81
CA GLY A 595 -3.19 -14.38 19.48
C GLY A 595 -2.84 -14.62 20.95
N GLY A 596 -3.42 -13.86 21.88
CA GLY A 596 -3.54 -14.17 23.32
C GLY A 596 -2.26 -14.36 24.17
N GLY A 597 -2.10 -13.56 25.22
CA GLY A 597 -1.79 -14.17 26.52
C GLY A 597 -0.77 -13.58 27.49
N GLY A 598 0.09 -12.63 27.12
CA GLY A 598 0.80 -11.79 28.11
C GLY A 598 2.25 -12.16 28.45
N ALA A 599 3.16 -11.28 28.01
CA ALA A 599 4.17 -10.64 28.85
C ALA A 599 4.51 -9.31 28.17
N ASP A 600 4.32 -8.23 28.90
CA ASP A 600 4.41 -6.83 28.49
C ASP A 600 5.86 -6.40 28.27
N CYS A 601 6.21 -6.11 27.02
CA CYS A 601 7.55 -5.68 26.61
C CYS A 601 7.50 -4.78 25.36
N GLY A 602 7.23 -3.50 25.57
CA GLY A 602 7.62 -2.45 24.62
C GLY A 602 6.56 -2.02 23.61
N SER A 603 5.34 -1.77 24.08
CA SER A 603 4.41 -0.87 23.40
C SER A 603 5.05 0.51 23.23
N SER A 604 5.37 0.89 21.98
CA SER A 604 5.17 2.29 21.59
C SER A 604 3.65 2.46 21.53
N ALA A 605 3.11 2.96 22.63
CA ALA A 605 1.78 3.51 22.71
C ALA A 605 1.55 4.38 21.47
N GLY A 606 0.66 3.95 20.57
CA GLY A 606 -0.28 4.95 20.09
C GLY A 606 -1.00 5.38 21.35
N GLU A 607 -1.00 6.68 21.66
CA GLU A 607 -1.88 7.24 22.67
C GLU A 607 -3.29 6.66 22.40
N ASN A 608 -3.60 5.59 23.15
CA ASN A 608 -4.80 4.76 23.17
C ASN A 608 -4.94 3.58 22.20
N GLY A 609 -3.94 2.71 22.07
CA GLY A 609 -4.13 1.41 21.43
C GLY A 609 -5.29 0.55 21.99
N TRP A 610 -6.10 -0.01 21.09
CA TRP A 610 -6.95 -1.18 21.33
C TRP A 610 -6.71 -2.21 20.22
N ASP A 611 -6.59 -3.48 20.61
CA ASP A 611 -6.39 -4.62 19.69
C ASP A 611 -7.73 -5.10 19.14
N LEU A 612 -7.93 -4.91 17.84
CA LEU A 612 -9.20 -5.09 17.19
C LEU A 612 -9.20 -6.26 16.20
N THR A 613 -9.03 -7.48 16.71
CA THR A 613 -8.95 -8.72 15.93
C THR A 613 -10.26 -9.07 15.19
N GLY A 614 -10.44 -8.50 14.00
CA GLY A 614 -11.47 -8.90 13.04
C GLY A 614 -11.59 -7.96 11.84
N ALA A 615 -10.62 -8.00 10.93
CA ALA A 615 -10.50 -7.15 9.73
C ALA A 615 -10.02 -5.70 10.01
N HIS A 616 -8.84 -5.39 9.45
CA HIS A 616 -8.13 -4.10 9.41
C HIS A 616 -7.53 -3.56 10.73
N LYS A 617 -6.24 -3.19 10.68
CA LYS A 617 -5.54 -2.43 11.73
C LYS A 617 -6.18 -1.03 11.84
N MET A 618 -6.96 -0.78 12.88
CA MET A 618 -7.66 0.49 13.10
C MET A 618 -6.83 1.45 13.96
N THR A 619 -6.81 2.73 13.63
CA THR A 619 -6.31 3.80 14.52
C THR A 619 -7.35 4.07 15.59
N PHE A 620 -6.95 3.99 16.86
CA PHE A 620 -7.83 4.26 18.00
C PHE A 620 -7.44 5.56 18.72
N PHE A 621 -8.44 6.28 19.24
CA PHE A 621 -8.28 7.39 20.16
C PHE A 621 -9.24 7.26 21.34
N ASP A 622 -8.76 7.45 22.57
CA ASP A 622 -9.60 7.65 23.75
C ASP A 622 -9.75 9.16 23.96
N GLN A 623 -11.00 9.61 24.13
CA GLN A 623 -11.33 11.04 24.22
C GLN A 623 -10.74 11.70 25.49
N CYS A 624 -10.43 10.92 26.52
CA CYS A 624 -9.90 11.39 27.79
C CYS A 624 -8.41 11.07 28.02
N ASP A 625 -7.75 10.36 27.10
CA ASP A 625 -6.37 9.89 27.28
C ASP A 625 -5.44 10.37 26.17
N GLY A 626 -5.40 11.67 25.91
CA GLY A 626 -4.46 12.28 24.96
C GLY A 626 -4.33 13.78 25.16
N PRO A 627 -3.39 14.44 24.44
CA PRO A 627 -3.18 15.89 24.51
C PRO A 627 -4.40 16.72 24.06
N TRP A 628 -5.38 16.07 23.44
CA TRP A 628 -6.68 16.66 23.07
C TRP A 628 -7.70 16.68 24.20
N SER A 629 -7.56 15.87 25.26
CA SER A 629 -8.60 15.64 26.29
C SER A 629 -9.15 16.93 26.91
N SER A 630 -8.29 17.90 27.21
CA SER A 630 -8.63 19.20 27.80
C SER A 630 -9.01 20.28 26.79
N ARG A 631 -8.97 19.99 25.47
CA ARG A 631 -9.29 20.97 24.44
C ARG A 631 -10.78 21.31 24.47
N PRO A 632 -11.15 22.60 24.32
CA PRO A 632 -12.56 23.01 24.24
C PRO A 632 -13.28 22.34 23.07
N TYR A 633 -14.53 21.94 23.30
CA TYR A 633 -15.44 21.44 22.27
C TYR A 633 -16.81 22.10 22.42
N GLY A 634 -17.54 22.25 21.32
CA GLY A 634 -18.86 22.87 21.32
C GLY A 634 -18.87 24.37 21.66
N LYS A 635 -17.89 25.13 21.14
CA LYS A 635 -17.65 26.55 21.48
C LYS A 635 -17.36 26.77 22.97
N GLY A 636 -16.65 25.84 23.60
CA GLY A 636 -16.27 25.92 25.02
C GLY A 636 -17.37 25.52 26.01
N LYS A 637 -18.46 24.91 25.52
CA LYS A 637 -19.51 24.33 26.38
C LYS A 637 -19.06 23.06 27.11
N SER A 638 -18.01 22.40 26.62
CA SER A 638 -17.46 21.14 27.13
C SER A 638 -15.99 21.02 26.74
N SER A 639 -15.28 20.03 27.30
CA SER A 639 -14.02 19.52 26.76
C SER A 639 -14.23 18.33 25.81
N ILE A 640 -13.20 17.92 25.06
CA ILE A 640 -13.21 16.67 24.27
C ILE A 640 -13.39 15.45 25.19
N CYS A 641 -12.79 15.44 26.38
CA CYS A 641 -13.00 14.35 27.34
C CYS A 641 -14.46 14.24 27.81
N GLU A 642 -15.15 15.36 28.04
CA GLU A 642 -16.52 15.35 28.57
C GLU A 642 -17.59 15.08 27.50
N GLY A 643 -17.39 15.55 26.26
CA GLY A 643 -18.43 15.53 25.22
C GLY A 643 -17.96 15.12 23.83
N GLY A 644 -16.73 14.63 23.67
CA GLY A 644 -16.08 14.41 22.38
C GLY A 644 -16.21 13.01 21.79
N CYS A 645 -17.13 12.15 22.27
CA CYS A 645 -17.23 10.76 21.80
C CYS A 645 -17.50 10.64 20.29
N GLY A 646 -18.31 11.54 19.72
CA GLY A 646 -18.59 11.55 18.27
C GLY A 646 -17.39 11.97 17.43
N ILE A 647 -16.77 13.11 17.73
CA ILE A 647 -15.58 13.59 17.00
C ILE A 647 -14.37 12.67 17.18
N THR A 648 -14.24 12.02 18.34
CA THR A 648 -13.20 11.02 18.60
C THR A 648 -13.46 9.74 17.79
N SER A 649 -14.73 9.27 17.74
CA SER A 649 -15.12 8.14 16.89
C SER A 649 -14.85 8.41 15.40
N PHE A 650 -15.16 9.62 14.92
CA PHE A 650 -14.90 9.96 13.53
C PHE A 650 -13.40 10.16 13.23
N ALA A 651 -12.62 10.68 14.20
CA ALA A 651 -11.16 10.73 14.10
C ALA A 651 -10.55 9.34 13.88
N MET A 652 -11.06 8.33 14.59
CA MET A 652 -10.63 6.94 14.40
C MET A 652 -10.96 6.42 12.99
N ILE A 653 -12.17 6.71 12.48
CA ILE A 653 -12.59 6.30 11.13
C ILE A 653 -11.71 6.94 10.05
N VAL A 654 -11.59 8.26 10.06
CA VAL A 654 -10.82 8.99 9.05
C VAL A 654 -9.36 8.57 9.10
N SER A 655 -8.79 8.43 10.30
CA SER A 655 -7.39 8.03 10.44
C SER A 655 -7.12 6.65 9.86
N THR A 656 -8.05 5.73 10.08
CA THR A 656 -7.96 4.36 9.60
C THR A 656 -8.15 4.26 8.09
N LEU A 657 -9.24 4.82 7.56
CA LEU A 657 -9.59 4.67 6.14
C LEU A 657 -8.69 5.49 5.21
N LYS A 658 -8.13 6.60 5.69
CA LYS A 658 -7.19 7.42 4.91
C LYS A 658 -5.73 7.04 5.16
N GLY A 659 -5.43 6.23 6.18
CA GLY A 659 -4.06 5.81 6.51
C GLY A 659 -3.17 6.96 7.03
N LYS A 660 -3.78 8.01 7.60
CA LYS A 660 -3.09 9.19 8.14
C LYS A 660 -3.69 9.56 9.50
N LYS A 661 -2.87 9.69 10.55
CA LYS A 661 -3.34 10.09 11.88
C LYS A 661 -3.97 11.50 11.84
N ILE A 662 -5.26 11.59 12.14
CA ILE A 662 -6.03 12.84 12.33
C ILE A 662 -6.56 12.82 13.75
N GLU A 663 -6.02 13.69 14.61
CA GLU A 663 -6.33 13.70 16.04
C GLU A 663 -7.70 14.33 16.34
N PRO A 664 -8.36 13.94 17.45
CA PRO A 664 -9.69 14.43 17.81
C PRO A 664 -9.81 15.96 17.89
N ASN A 665 -8.78 16.66 18.38
CA ASN A 665 -8.78 18.13 18.45
C ASN A 665 -8.85 18.80 17.08
N ILE A 666 -8.22 18.22 16.05
CA ILE A 666 -8.29 18.76 14.68
C ILE A 666 -9.74 18.77 14.20
N LEU A 667 -10.49 17.71 14.54
CA LEU A 667 -11.91 17.60 14.18
C LEU A 667 -12.81 18.42 15.11
N GLY A 668 -12.45 18.51 16.39
CA GLY A 668 -13.13 19.36 17.38
C GLY A 668 -13.07 20.84 17.02
N ASP A 669 -11.91 21.32 16.56
CA ASP A 669 -11.72 22.70 16.10
C ASP A 669 -12.50 22.97 14.80
N ARG A 670 -12.46 22.02 13.86
CA ARG A 670 -13.13 22.15 12.55
C ARG A 670 -14.65 22.07 12.64
N TYR A 671 -15.17 21.20 13.51
CA TYR A 671 -16.60 20.87 13.59
C TYR A 671 -17.22 21.24 14.94
N GLY A 672 -16.59 22.10 15.72
CA GLY A 672 -17.10 22.53 17.03
C GLY A 672 -18.50 23.15 17.00
N ASP A 673 -18.91 23.68 15.85
CA ASP A 673 -20.26 24.23 15.62
C ASP A 673 -21.35 23.15 15.52
N GLN A 674 -20.97 21.90 15.26
CA GLN A 674 -21.85 20.73 15.18
C GLN A 674 -22.00 20.04 16.55
N TYR A 675 -22.08 20.83 17.61
CA TYR A 675 -22.27 20.37 18.99
C TYR A 675 -23.69 20.63 19.46
N HIS A 676 -24.36 19.56 19.89
CA HIS A 676 -25.74 19.59 20.33
C HIS A 676 -25.98 18.62 21.50
N HIS A 677 -26.85 19.00 22.46
CA HIS A 677 -27.20 18.19 23.64
C HIS A 677 -26.03 17.44 24.31
N ASN A 678 -24.95 18.15 24.64
CA ASN A 678 -23.77 17.60 25.29
C ASN A 678 -22.94 16.59 24.45
N GLY A 679 -23.06 16.62 23.12
CA GLY A 679 -22.29 15.76 22.23
C GLY A 679 -22.28 16.24 20.77
N THR A 680 -21.90 15.35 19.86
CA THR A 680 -21.82 15.62 18.42
C THR A 680 -23.18 15.45 17.73
N ASP A 681 -23.59 16.41 16.90
CA ASP A 681 -24.83 16.34 16.11
C ASP A 681 -24.71 15.30 14.98
N TRP A 682 -25.80 14.57 14.71
CA TRP A 682 -25.87 13.57 13.65
C TRP A 682 -25.71 14.17 12.25
N SER A 683 -26.04 15.46 12.07
CA SER A 683 -25.83 16.16 10.80
C SER A 683 -24.36 16.31 10.42
N LEU A 684 -23.42 16.05 11.35
CA LEU A 684 -21.99 16.11 11.07
C LEU A 684 -21.56 15.08 10.01
N TRP A 685 -22.07 13.86 10.07
CA TRP A 685 -21.52 12.72 9.31
C TRP A 685 -21.45 12.91 7.80
N PRO A 686 -22.51 13.36 7.08
CA PRO A 686 -22.41 13.57 5.64
C PRO A 686 -21.46 14.71 5.26
N VAL A 687 -21.35 15.75 6.08
CA VAL A 687 -20.44 16.88 5.86
C VAL A 687 -19.00 16.42 6.05
N ALA A 688 -18.74 15.75 7.18
CA ALA A 688 -17.41 15.31 7.54
C ALA A 688 -16.90 14.18 6.63
N ALA A 689 -17.77 13.28 6.18
CA ALA A 689 -17.40 12.26 5.19
C ALA A 689 -16.98 12.88 3.86
N LYS A 690 -17.73 13.89 3.38
CA LYS A 690 -17.39 14.63 2.16
C LYS A 690 -16.05 15.35 2.29
N ASP A 691 -15.82 16.01 3.42
CA ASP A 691 -14.58 16.76 3.69
C ASP A 691 -13.31 15.88 3.70
N TYR A 692 -13.46 14.58 3.91
CA TYR A 692 -12.37 13.60 3.92
C TYR A 692 -12.40 12.62 2.74
N ASP A 693 -13.22 12.86 1.71
CA ASP A 693 -13.45 11.94 0.59
C ASP A 693 -13.69 10.51 1.07
N LEU A 694 -14.71 10.35 1.91
CA LEU A 694 -15.25 9.07 2.35
C LEU A 694 -16.65 8.88 1.77
N GLN A 695 -16.94 7.67 1.30
CA GLN A 695 -18.31 7.26 1.01
C GLN A 695 -19.09 7.19 2.33
N TYR A 696 -20.27 7.81 2.35
CA TYR A 696 -21.17 7.84 3.50
C TYR A 696 -22.45 7.07 3.20
N SER A 697 -22.96 6.37 4.22
CA SER A 697 -24.25 5.68 4.16
C SER A 697 -24.97 5.78 5.51
N ASP A 698 -26.22 6.22 5.47
CA ASP A 698 -27.11 6.14 6.63
C ASP A 698 -27.71 4.72 6.70
N LEU A 699 -27.47 4.03 7.80
CA LEU A 699 -27.84 2.62 7.97
C LEU A 699 -29.07 2.43 8.88
N GLY A 700 -29.64 3.51 9.43
CA GLY A 700 -30.70 3.42 10.44
C GLY A 700 -30.26 2.56 11.63
N THR A 701 -31.07 1.57 12.02
CA THR A 701 -30.72 0.59 13.07
C THR A 701 -30.38 -0.80 12.51
N ASP A 702 -30.04 -0.87 11.22
CA ASP A 702 -29.83 -2.13 10.50
C ASP A 702 -28.38 -2.65 10.62
N LEU A 703 -28.18 -3.54 11.58
CA LEU A 703 -26.89 -4.21 11.82
C LEU A 703 -26.44 -5.16 10.69
N ASN A 704 -27.35 -5.60 9.81
CA ASN A 704 -26.95 -6.37 8.63
C ASN A 704 -26.24 -5.46 7.63
N LYS A 705 -26.76 -4.25 7.38
CA LYS A 705 -26.08 -3.25 6.57
C LYS A 705 -24.76 -2.81 7.19
N ALA A 706 -24.69 -2.69 8.51
CA ALA A 706 -23.41 -2.45 9.19
C ALA A 706 -22.41 -3.57 8.91
N SER A 707 -22.84 -4.83 8.98
CA SER A 707 -21.99 -5.98 8.65
C SER A 707 -21.47 -5.95 7.21
N GLU A 708 -22.29 -5.52 6.24
CA GLU A 708 -21.89 -5.36 4.85
C GLU A 708 -20.82 -4.27 4.67
N VAL A 709 -20.97 -3.14 5.39
CA VAL A 709 -19.96 -2.07 5.40
C VAL A 709 -18.63 -2.58 5.94
N ILE A 710 -18.64 -3.32 7.06
CA ILE A 710 -17.41 -3.90 7.65
C ILE A 710 -16.76 -4.90 6.69
N LYS A 711 -17.54 -5.81 6.08
CA LYS A 711 -17.03 -6.80 5.11
C LYS A 711 -16.44 -6.16 3.85
N ALA A 712 -16.89 -4.96 3.50
CA ALA A 712 -16.34 -4.18 2.39
C ALA A 712 -15.09 -3.35 2.78
N GLY A 713 -14.55 -3.54 3.99
CA GLY A 713 -13.39 -2.81 4.50
C GLY A 713 -13.71 -1.41 5.03
N GLY A 714 -14.99 -1.12 5.28
CA GLY A 714 -15.46 0.12 5.90
C GLY A 714 -15.55 0.04 7.42
N LEU A 715 -15.92 1.15 8.04
CA LEU A 715 -16.16 1.26 9.49
C LEU A 715 -17.52 1.92 9.73
N VAL A 716 -18.12 1.69 10.90
CA VAL A 716 -19.48 2.17 11.21
C VAL A 716 -19.49 2.91 12.54
N ILE A 717 -20.08 4.10 12.63
CA ILE A 717 -20.39 4.76 13.90
C ILE A 717 -21.77 4.30 14.36
N GLY A 718 -21.91 3.88 15.61
CA GLY A 718 -23.19 3.64 16.26
C GLY A 718 -23.48 4.65 17.35
N SER A 719 -24.74 5.11 17.41
CA SER A 719 -25.29 5.92 18.50
C SER A 719 -26.08 5.02 19.45
N PHE A 720 -25.77 5.09 20.74
CA PHE A 720 -26.37 4.28 21.79
C PHE A 720 -27.01 5.19 22.84
N GLY A 721 -28.23 4.87 23.23
CA GLY A 721 -28.94 5.53 24.34
C GLY A 721 -28.56 4.96 25.70
N ALA A 722 -29.25 5.42 26.74
CA ALA A 722 -29.06 4.93 28.09
C ALA A 722 -29.32 3.41 28.17
N GLY A 723 -28.29 2.66 28.56
CA GLY A 723 -28.31 1.19 28.55
C GLY A 723 -26.95 0.59 28.95
N LYS A 724 -26.61 -0.54 28.34
CA LYS A 724 -25.41 -1.35 28.64
C LYS A 724 -24.10 -0.62 28.45
N PHE A 725 -24.01 0.39 27.59
CA PHE A 725 -22.74 1.06 27.30
C PHE A 725 -22.60 2.46 27.90
N THR A 726 -23.71 3.10 28.28
CA THR A 726 -23.73 4.47 28.78
C THR A 726 -24.98 4.72 29.61
N SER A 727 -24.95 5.69 30.53
CA SER A 727 -26.14 6.17 31.26
C SER A 727 -26.89 7.28 30.51
N GLN A 728 -26.33 7.78 29.42
CA GLN A 728 -26.86 8.85 28.55
C GLN A 728 -26.63 8.51 27.08
N GLY A 729 -26.52 9.47 26.16
CA GLY A 729 -26.13 9.21 24.77
C GLY A 729 -24.63 8.92 24.62
N HIS A 730 -24.24 8.01 23.72
CA HIS A 730 -22.83 7.70 23.43
C HIS A 730 -22.59 7.25 21.98
N PHE A 731 -21.45 7.64 21.42
CA PHE A 731 -21.00 7.19 20.09
C PHE A 731 -19.83 6.24 20.23
N MET A 732 -19.88 5.12 19.50
CA MET A 732 -18.79 4.15 19.42
C MET A 732 -18.64 3.67 17.97
N VAL A 733 -17.46 3.18 17.61
CA VAL A 733 -17.21 2.62 16.27
C VAL A 733 -17.41 1.11 16.29
N ILE A 734 -18.30 0.58 15.44
CA ILE A 734 -18.30 -0.83 15.07
C ILE A 734 -17.19 -1.02 14.04
N ARG A 735 -16.27 -1.93 14.34
CA ARG A 735 -14.97 -1.98 13.69
C ARG A 735 -14.60 -3.33 13.13
N ALA A 736 -15.29 -4.38 13.55
CA ALA A 736 -15.02 -5.75 13.16
C ALA A 736 -16.24 -6.64 13.39
N LEU A 737 -16.26 -7.78 12.70
CA LEU A 737 -17.13 -8.91 13.01
C LEU A 737 -16.30 -10.07 13.55
N ASP A 738 -16.83 -10.81 14.52
CA ASP A 738 -16.29 -12.11 14.87
C ASP A 738 -16.68 -13.17 13.81
N GLY A 739 -16.08 -14.37 13.91
CA GLY A 739 -16.37 -15.49 12.99
C GLY A 739 -17.80 -16.05 13.09
N LYS A 740 -18.63 -15.55 13.99
CA LYS A 740 -20.02 -15.96 14.25
C LYS A 740 -21.04 -14.83 13.96
N GLY A 741 -20.58 -13.66 13.51
CA GLY A 741 -21.43 -12.50 13.22
C GLY A 741 -21.69 -11.55 14.41
N GLY A 742 -20.95 -11.68 15.50
CA GLY A 742 -20.91 -10.71 16.60
C GLY A 742 -20.08 -9.46 16.22
N PHE A 743 -20.40 -8.32 16.82
CA PHE A 743 -19.83 -7.02 16.50
C PHE A 743 -18.83 -6.61 17.57
N TYR A 744 -17.59 -6.30 17.17
CA TYR A 744 -16.67 -5.64 18.08
C TYR A 744 -16.78 -4.12 17.96
N LEU A 745 -16.62 -3.46 19.11
CA LEU A 745 -16.68 -2.02 19.25
C LEU A 745 -15.28 -1.41 19.48
N ALA A 746 -15.17 -0.12 19.17
CA ALA A 746 -14.12 0.78 19.59
C ALA A 746 -14.80 2.00 20.25
N ASP A 747 -14.82 1.95 21.58
CA ASP A 747 -15.44 2.87 22.50
C ASP A 747 -14.47 4.00 22.86
N PRO A 748 -14.71 5.24 22.40
CA PRO A 748 -13.81 6.36 22.63
C PRO A 748 -13.76 6.82 24.10
N ASN A 749 -14.64 6.34 24.98
CA ASN A 749 -14.67 6.70 26.41
C ASN A 749 -14.47 5.46 27.30
N ASN A 750 -13.42 4.69 27.02
CA ASN A 750 -13.25 3.42 27.71
C ASN A 750 -12.88 3.58 29.21
N LYS A 751 -12.15 4.63 29.60
CA LYS A 751 -11.87 4.91 31.02
C LYS A 751 -13.14 5.19 31.84
N GLY A 752 -14.16 5.81 31.24
CA GLY A 752 -15.47 6.02 31.86
C GLY A 752 -16.30 4.74 32.06
N ASN A 753 -15.98 3.65 31.37
CA ASN A 753 -16.69 2.37 31.50
C ASN A 753 -16.19 1.51 32.68
N LYS A 754 -14.93 1.69 33.11
CA LYS A 754 -14.36 1.03 34.29
C LYS A 754 -15.05 1.47 35.60
N SER A 755 -15.50 2.73 35.69
CA SER A 755 -16.23 3.24 36.86
C SER A 755 -17.69 2.73 36.94
N MET A 756 -18.23 2.16 35.86
CA MET A 756 -19.54 1.52 35.82
C MET A 756 -19.49 -0.01 35.98
N GLY A 757 -18.31 -0.60 36.22
CA GLY A 757 -18.13 -2.04 36.45
C GLY A 757 -18.34 -2.94 35.22
N ARG A 758 -18.24 -2.41 33.99
CA ARG A 758 -18.74 -3.06 32.76
C ARG A 758 -17.71 -3.88 31.97
N GLY A 759 -16.49 -4.02 32.47
CA GLY A 759 -15.41 -4.73 31.76
C GLY A 759 -14.90 -3.98 30.53
N ASP A 760 -14.19 -4.70 29.66
CA ASP A 760 -13.52 -4.18 28.47
C ASP A 760 -14.46 -4.25 27.25
N THR A 761 -15.11 -3.12 26.92
CA THR A 761 -16.06 -3.00 25.79
C THR A 761 -15.41 -3.14 24.43
N ASN A 762 -14.09 -2.99 24.35
CA ASN A 762 -13.34 -3.00 23.11
C ASN A 762 -12.80 -4.37 22.76
N ASN A 763 -12.65 -5.27 23.73
CA ASN A 763 -12.18 -6.64 23.53
C ASN A 763 -13.29 -7.70 23.50
N THR A 764 -14.56 -7.28 23.58
CA THR A 764 -15.72 -8.18 23.57
C THR A 764 -16.52 -8.03 22.27
N ALA A 765 -16.86 -9.15 21.62
CA ALA A 765 -17.83 -9.16 20.52
C ALA A 765 -19.26 -9.26 21.08
N TYR A 766 -20.17 -8.41 20.59
CA TYR A 766 -21.55 -8.34 21.03
C TYR A 766 -22.52 -8.87 19.97
N SER A 767 -23.54 -9.61 20.39
CA SER A 767 -24.60 -10.03 19.48
C SER A 767 -25.42 -8.82 18.99
N ALA A 768 -26.08 -8.96 17.83
CA ALA A 768 -27.00 -7.94 17.34
C ALA A 768 -28.13 -7.62 18.34
N ASP A 769 -28.59 -8.63 19.07
CA ASP A 769 -29.61 -8.49 20.10
C ASP A 769 -29.11 -7.70 21.30
N THR A 770 -27.87 -7.95 21.73
CA THR A 770 -27.23 -7.19 22.80
C THR A 770 -27.05 -5.72 22.41
N LEU A 771 -26.60 -5.42 21.19
CA LEU A 771 -26.48 -4.02 20.75
C LEU A 771 -27.84 -3.31 20.70
N ARG A 772 -28.89 -3.97 20.20
CA ARG A 772 -30.23 -3.38 20.10
C ARG A 772 -30.93 -3.22 21.44
N LYS A 773 -31.04 -4.30 22.23
CA LYS A 773 -31.90 -4.38 23.41
C LYS A 773 -31.20 -3.86 24.66
N GLU A 774 -30.00 -4.38 24.92
CA GLU A 774 -29.25 -4.00 26.12
C GLU A 774 -28.46 -2.70 25.89
N GLY A 775 -27.85 -2.55 24.71
CA GLY A 775 -27.07 -1.37 24.33
C GLY A 775 -27.91 -0.15 23.98
N ALA A 776 -29.22 -0.31 23.77
CA ALA A 776 -30.13 0.75 23.32
C ALA A 776 -29.63 1.43 22.03
N LEU A 777 -29.25 0.66 21.00
CA LEU A 777 -28.84 1.18 19.70
C LEU A 777 -29.93 2.08 19.09
N MET A 778 -29.58 3.34 18.84
CA MET A 778 -30.46 4.36 18.29
C MET A 778 -30.26 4.54 16.78
N HIS A 779 -29.02 4.49 16.29
CA HIS A 779 -28.71 4.73 14.87
C HIS A 779 -27.29 4.28 14.48
N LEU A 780 -27.05 4.12 13.17
CA LEU A 780 -25.80 3.63 12.58
C LEU A 780 -25.45 4.40 11.29
N TRP A 781 -24.17 4.69 11.09
CA TRP A 781 -23.64 5.34 9.88
C TRP A 781 -22.37 4.64 9.38
N GLY A 782 -22.35 4.26 8.11
CA GLY A 782 -21.24 3.55 7.49
C GLY A 782 -20.35 4.45 6.65
N PHE A 783 -19.04 4.21 6.74
CA PHE A 783 -17.98 4.96 6.06
C PHE A 783 -17.04 4.02 5.31
N LYS A 784 -16.71 4.36 4.05
CA LYS A 784 -15.75 3.61 3.21
C LYS A 784 -14.84 4.58 2.46
N LYS A 785 -13.69 4.07 2.00
CA LYS A 785 -12.75 4.84 1.17
C LYS A 785 -13.32 5.15 -0.22
#